data_AF-A0A835Y5J8-F1
#
_entry.id   AF-A0A835Y5J8-F1
#
_cell.length_a   1.000
_cell.length_b   1.000
_cell.length_c   1.000
_cell.angle_alpha   90.00
_cell.angle_beta   90.00
_cell.angle_gamma   90.00
#
_symmetry.space_group_name_H-M   'P 1'
#
loop_
_entity.id
_entity.type
_entity.pdbx_description
1 polymer ?
#
loop_
_entity_poly.entity_id
_entity_poly.type
_entity_poly.pdbx_seq_one_letter_code
_entity_poly.pdbx_strand_id
1 'polypeptide(L)'
;MMLHSHTLGRTVAGNSRSSSRVARCAPPPSAGVRPSSVAPSRLVATASSSVEVAVSDGNGKATEVHDAPSDIGNAAQSSAPATVETISLTEVLQKPPTDEALSLWRSADAVCFDVDCTITVNDGLDLLAEFMGCKEEVEELTNKAMDGVMPLNTSLEERLNLINCSPSDLRAFLKAHPPASRLAPGVRELIRTLQKRGVDIYLISGGFREILIPIASYLGIPMSRVFANRMNWQWDDETGEPTKLVGFDVSQLTAHNQGKPQAIARIRESNPYTTVVMVGDGITDLEAVQVSGGADLFIGYGGVVARPAVAEQAEWYTCDYSSLVSALSCYKVAVIGSGAWACAATRMIAQNTVGQGETASEFADEVRIWARSQHEAINETGENPVHFPGISLGPNVRAVASVEEAVADADLLVFCVPHQYVQRVCKQLLGKVKPGAKAISLTKGMRVTREGPQLISQMVRRSLGIDCCVLMGANIAEDVGAEQVSEAVIGYSDLESGEVFAKLFERPYFRVSLLPDPMGAELCGTLKNIVALGAGMVDGLDLGPNSKAAIIRQGLKEMRGFAQALFPSAVRDDTFLESCGVGDLVATCIGGRNRRVAEEWTRAALSGSPRSWSDLETDLLKGQKLQGVSTSNEVQEVLAARNWEQRFPLFTTINRIVNGHLPPSSVLDYKEGSRAPLVEEEEPLVLPRRNGGVAHWLQPLAAVAAATGFGNWE
;
A
#
# COMPACT_ATOMS: atom_id res chain seq x y z
N MET A 1 57.41 -47.22 -13.84
CA MET A 1 58.46 -46.62 -12.99
C MET A 1 57.84 -46.27 -11.63
N MET A 2 58.60 -46.38 -10.54
CA MET A 2 58.22 -46.06 -9.15
C MET A 2 59.42 -45.39 -8.45
N LEU A 3 59.22 -44.84 -7.25
CA LEU A 3 60.23 -44.16 -6.39
C LEU A 3 60.65 -42.78 -6.99
N HIS A 4 61.08 -41.74 -6.27
CA HIS A 4 61.14 -41.31 -4.85
C HIS A 4 61.52 -39.79 -4.86
N SER A 5 61.48 -38.93 -3.83
CA SER A 5 61.07 -38.90 -2.40
C SER A 5 60.95 -37.38 -2.01
N HIS A 6 60.88 -36.85 -0.76
CA HIS A 6 60.97 -37.37 0.62
C HIS A 6 60.18 -36.47 1.61
N THR A 7 60.05 -36.95 2.84
CA THR A 7 59.45 -36.42 4.08
C THR A 7 60.21 -35.30 4.83
N LEU A 8 59.50 -34.53 5.69
CA LEU A 8 59.82 -34.20 7.12
C LEU A 8 58.75 -33.23 7.71
N GLY A 9 58.21 -33.34 8.94
CA GLY A 9 58.14 -34.47 9.90
C GLY A 9 57.79 -34.04 11.35
N ARG A 10 57.10 -34.93 12.13
CA ARG A 10 56.93 -34.94 13.63
C ARG A 10 56.08 -33.79 14.26
N THR A 11 55.45 -33.87 15.45
CA THR A 11 55.07 -34.94 16.44
C THR A 11 53.87 -34.38 17.28
N VAL A 12 52.75 -35.06 17.52
CA VAL A 12 52.43 -36.18 18.48
C VAL A 12 52.21 -35.75 19.97
N ALA A 13 51.08 -36.22 20.53
CA ALA A 13 50.62 -36.23 21.93
C ALA A 13 50.10 -34.91 22.56
N GLY A 14 49.07 -34.91 23.41
CA GLY A 14 48.11 -35.99 23.74
C GLY A 14 47.34 -35.81 25.07
N ASN A 15 46.28 -36.63 25.28
CA ASN A 15 45.48 -36.79 26.52
C ASN A 15 44.56 -35.60 26.94
N SER A 16 43.46 -35.80 27.69
CA SER A 16 42.85 -37.04 28.23
C SER A 16 41.34 -36.94 28.51
N ARG A 17 40.65 -38.10 28.41
CA ARG A 17 39.53 -38.62 29.26
C ARG A 17 38.43 -37.65 29.75
N SER A 18 37.18 -37.97 29.40
CA SER A 18 36.23 -38.62 30.35
C SER A 18 34.98 -39.12 29.60
N SER A 19 33.98 -39.67 30.31
CA SER A 19 32.99 -40.59 29.76
C SER A 19 31.54 -40.26 30.10
N SER A 20 30.60 -40.55 29.18
CA SER A 20 29.36 -41.26 29.51
C SER A 20 28.62 -41.76 28.26
N ARG A 21 27.79 -42.80 28.42
CA ARG A 21 26.83 -43.31 27.42
C ARG A 21 25.42 -43.15 27.97
N VAL A 22 24.47 -42.69 27.17
CA VAL A 22 23.08 -43.19 27.14
C VAL A 22 22.62 -43.21 25.67
N ALA A 23 21.76 -44.16 25.30
CA ALA A 23 21.36 -44.40 23.91
C ALA A 23 20.22 -43.47 23.42
N ARG A 24 20.09 -43.36 22.09
CA ARG A 24 18.82 -43.02 21.43
C ARG A 24 18.30 -44.29 20.75
N CYS A 25 17.05 -44.66 21.02
CA CYS A 25 16.38 -45.75 20.31
C CYS A 25 15.85 -45.27 18.96
N ALA A 26 15.93 -46.11 17.94
CA ALA A 26 15.26 -45.91 16.65
C ALA A 26 14.14 -46.95 16.48
N PRO A 27 12.94 -46.58 16.03
CA PRO A 27 11.91 -47.54 15.64
C PRO A 27 12.16 -48.11 14.23
N PRO A 28 11.68 -49.33 13.92
CA PRO A 28 11.85 -49.97 12.60
C PRO A 28 10.83 -49.48 11.57
N PRO A 29 11.06 -49.68 10.26
CA PRO A 29 10.12 -49.33 9.20
C PRO A 29 9.04 -50.39 9.01
N SER A 30 7.82 -49.97 8.65
CA SER A 30 6.74 -50.88 8.21
C SER A 30 5.85 -50.27 7.13
N ALA A 31 5.36 -51.17 6.25
CA ALA A 31 4.45 -51.02 5.12
C ALA A 31 3.63 -49.72 4.96
N GLY A 32 3.61 -49.18 3.73
CA GLY A 32 2.83 -48.00 3.38
C GLY A 32 1.35 -48.26 3.10
N VAL A 33 0.54 -47.22 3.28
CA VAL A 33 -0.86 -47.09 2.83
C VAL A 33 -0.97 -45.76 2.06
N ARG A 34 -1.66 -45.75 0.92
CA ARG A 34 -1.90 -44.51 0.15
C ARG A 34 -3.07 -43.72 0.77
N PRO A 35 -2.96 -42.40 0.98
CA PRO A 35 -4.12 -41.54 1.14
C PRO A 35 -4.82 -41.35 -0.21
N SER A 36 -6.15 -41.48 -0.25
CA SER A 36 -6.97 -41.07 -1.39
C SER A 36 -7.20 -39.55 -1.34
N SER A 37 -7.04 -38.87 -2.48
CA SER A 37 -7.33 -37.45 -2.60
C SER A 37 -8.83 -37.17 -2.49
N VAL A 38 -9.21 -36.32 -1.52
CA VAL A 38 -10.56 -35.76 -1.44
C VAL A 38 -10.59 -34.50 -2.29
N ALA A 39 -11.39 -34.50 -3.36
CA ALA A 39 -11.65 -33.32 -4.19
C ALA A 39 -12.95 -32.63 -3.76
N PRO A 40 -13.04 -31.29 -3.78
CA PRO A 40 -14.27 -30.58 -3.46
C PRO A 40 -15.29 -30.73 -4.60
N SER A 41 -16.53 -31.04 -4.24
CA SER A 41 -17.64 -31.23 -5.19
C SER A 41 -18.15 -29.90 -5.75
N ARG A 42 -17.95 -29.66 -7.05
CA ARG A 42 -18.75 -28.66 -7.79
C ARG A 42 -20.13 -29.25 -8.14
N LEU A 43 -21.18 -28.51 -7.83
CA LEU A 43 -22.55 -28.81 -8.27
C LEU A 43 -22.65 -28.59 -9.79
N VAL A 44 -23.14 -29.60 -10.51
CA VAL A 44 -23.50 -29.49 -11.93
C VAL A 44 -25.02 -29.47 -12.01
N ALA A 45 -25.59 -28.36 -12.47
CA ALA A 45 -27.01 -28.23 -12.76
C ALA A 45 -27.24 -28.32 -14.28
N THR A 46 -27.65 -29.49 -14.77
CA THR A 46 -28.08 -29.66 -16.16
C THR A 46 -29.56 -29.30 -16.33
N ALA A 47 -29.85 -28.33 -17.18
CA ALA A 47 -31.18 -28.11 -17.76
C ALA A 47 -31.00 -27.85 -19.27
N SER A 48 -31.90 -28.37 -20.09
CA SER A 48 -31.76 -28.43 -21.56
C SER A 48 -33.07 -28.02 -22.26
N SER A 49 -33.04 -28.07 -23.60
CA SER A 49 -34.16 -27.82 -24.55
C SER A 49 -34.70 -26.39 -24.67
N SER A 50 -34.21 -25.72 -25.71
CA SER A 50 -34.97 -25.33 -26.91
C SER A 50 -36.47 -25.00 -26.78
N VAL A 51 -36.84 -23.81 -27.28
CA VAL A 51 -38.15 -23.52 -27.89
C VAL A 51 -37.91 -22.80 -29.22
N GLU A 52 -38.75 -23.05 -30.21
CA GLU A 52 -38.56 -22.65 -31.62
C GLU A 52 -39.07 -21.22 -31.91
N VAL A 53 -38.60 -20.66 -33.03
CA VAL A 53 -39.14 -19.41 -33.61
C VAL A 53 -40.43 -19.72 -34.35
N ALA A 54 -41.51 -19.01 -34.03
CA ALA A 54 -42.77 -19.05 -34.78
C ALA A 54 -43.17 -17.63 -35.24
N VAL A 55 -43.50 -17.50 -36.52
CA VAL A 55 -43.98 -16.25 -37.14
C VAL A 55 -45.45 -16.41 -37.51
N SER A 56 -46.27 -15.42 -37.19
CA SER A 56 -47.61 -15.28 -37.78
C SER A 56 -48.13 -13.83 -37.73
N ASP A 57 -48.63 -13.35 -38.87
CA ASP A 57 -49.39 -12.10 -38.97
C ASP A 57 -50.79 -12.24 -38.35
N GLY A 58 -51.35 -11.13 -37.83
CA GLY A 58 -52.68 -11.13 -37.23
C GLY A 58 -53.30 -9.73 -37.07
N ASN A 59 -54.01 -9.26 -38.10
CA ASN A 59 -54.55 -7.90 -38.17
C ASN A 59 -56.00 -7.78 -37.63
N GLY A 60 -56.20 -6.95 -36.60
CA GLY A 60 -57.27 -5.93 -36.66
C GLY A 60 -58.42 -5.92 -35.65
N LYS A 61 -58.95 -4.70 -35.47
CA LYS A 61 -60.24 -4.25 -34.87
C LYS A 61 -60.32 -3.98 -33.36
N ALA A 62 -61.16 -3.00 -33.05
CA ALA A 62 -61.51 -2.47 -31.73
C ALA A 62 -63.04 -2.35 -31.59
N THR A 63 -63.56 -2.21 -30.36
CA THR A 63 -64.94 -1.77 -30.05
C THR A 63 -65.08 -1.26 -28.59
N GLU A 64 -66.16 -0.51 -28.32
CA GLU A 64 -66.45 0.31 -27.13
C GLU A 64 -67.74 -0.16 -26.39
N VAL A 65 -68.13 0.20 -25.14
CA VAL A 65 -67.58 0.97 -23.98
C VAL A 65 -68.40 0.57 -22.70
N HIS A 66 -68.32 1.32 -21.58
CA HIS A 66 -69.14 1.26 -20.33
C HIS A 66 -68.60 0.33 -19.20
N ASP A 67 -68.63 0.70 -17.90
CA ASP A 67 -68.88 2.02 -17.27
C ASP A 67 -68.22 2.18 -15.86
N ALA A 68 -68.32 3.38 -15.27
CA ALA A 68 -67.63 3.89 -14.05
C ALA A 68 -68.21 3.40 -12.69
N PRO A 69 -67.86 3.92 -11.45
CA PRO A 69 -67.00 5.08 -11.08
C PRO A 69 -66.14 4.98 -9.78
N SER A 70 -65.60 6.15 -9.34
CA SER A 70 -65.08 6.54 -7.99
C SER A 70 -63.66 6.08 -7.57
N ASP A 71 -62.83 6.87 -6.87
CA ASP A 71 -62.79 8.35 -6.70
C ASP A 71 -61.40 8.82 -6.18
N ILE A 72 -61.03 10.10 -6.42
CA ILE A 72 -60.02 10.96 -5.71
C ILE A 72 -58.58 10.38 -5.46
N GLY A 73 -57.46 11.05 -5.78
CA GLY A 73 -57.24 12.34 -6.44
C GLY A 73 -55.80 12.88 -6.25
N ASN A 74 -55.29 13.62 -7.25
CA ASN A 74 -54.07 14.45 -7.27
C ASN A 74 -52.71 13.87 -6.79
N ALA A 75 -51.87 13.49 -7.77
CA ALA A 75 -50.47 13.90 -7.81
C ALA A 75 -50.13 14.31 -9.26
N ALA A 76 -49.59 15.52 -9.47
CA ALA A 76 -49.33 16.04 -10.82
C ALA A 76 -47.93 15.61 -11.29
N GLN A 77 -47.88 14.92 -12.44
CA GLN A 77 -46.63 14.67 -13.18
C GLN A 77 -46.73 15.27 -14.57
N SER A 78 -45.83 16.21 -14.89
CA SER A 78 -45.65 16.70 -16.25
C SER A 78 -44.76 15.73 -17.03
N SER A 79 -45.38 14.89 -17.87
CA SER A 79 -44.65 13.98 -18.75
C SER A 79 -43.96 14.74 -19.89
N ALA A 80 -42.75 15.24 -19.64
CA ALA A 80 -41.81 15.50 -20.72
C ALA A 80 -41.49 14.17 -21.44
N PRO A 81 -41.28 14.16 -22.77
CA PRO A 81 -40.86 12.94 -23.46
C PRO A 81 -39.47 12.55 -22.96
N ALA A 82 -39.31 11.28 -22.55
CA ALA A 82 -38.02 10.77 -22.13
C ALA A 82 -37.05 10.77 -23.32
N THR A 83 -36.05 11.64 -23.28
CA THR A 83 -34.89 11.56 -24.17
C THR A 83 -34.13 10.28 -23.86
N VAL A 84 -34.09 9.36 -24.81
CA VAL A 84 -33.13 8.26 -24.78
C VAL A 84 -31.75 8.89 -24.95
N GLU A 85 -30.96 8.93 -23.88
CA GLU A 85 -29.56 9.36 -23.97
C GLU A 85 -28.79 8.32 -24.78
N THR A 86 -28.26 8.73 -25.92
CA THR A 86 -27.44 7.88 -26.79
C THR A 86 -26.06 7.69 -26.15
N ILE A 87 -25.94 6.73 -25.23
CA ILE A 87 -24.67 6.34 -24.59
C ILE A 87 -23.66 6.05 -25.70
N SER A 88 -22.46 6.62 -25.59
CA SER A 88 -21.43 6.47 -26.62
C SER A 88 -20.93 5.03 -26.70
N LEU A 89 -20.61 4.56 -27.90
CA LEU A 89 -19.92 3.28 -28.09
C LEU A 89 -18.59 3.23 -27.31
N THR A 90 -17.92 4.38 -27.11
CA THR A 90 -16.70 4.50 -26.30
C THR A 90 -16.93 4.47 -24.79
N GLU A 91 -18.17 4.56 -24.32
CA GLU A 91 -18.55 4.36 -22.91
C GLU A 91 -18.97 2.90 -22.66
N VAL A 92 -19.70 2.30 -23.62
CA VAL A 92 -20.18 0.91 -23.53
C VAL A 92 -19.06 -0.13 -23.62
N LEU A 93 -17.98 0.15 -24.36
CA LEU A 93 -16.91 -0.81 -24.65
C LEU A 93 -15.74 -0.82 -23.64
N GLN A 94 -15.76 0.01 -22.60
CA GLN A 94 -14.65 0.05 -21.63
C GLN A 94 -14.62 -1.20 -20.75
N LYS A 95 -13.42 -1.76 -20.56
CA LYS A 95 -13.18 -2.98 -19.78
C LYS A 95 -12.06 -2.69 -18.78
N PRO A 96 -12.35 -2.53 -17.47
CA PRO A 96 -11.32 -2.24 -16.48
C PRO A 96 -10.32 -3.40 -16.37
N PRO A 97 -9.06 -3.13 -15.98
CA PRO A 97 -8.04 -4.16 -15.88
C PRO A 97 -8.31 -5.12 -14.72
N THR A 98 -7.79 -6.33 -14.83
CA THR A 98 -7.60 -7.26 -13.71
C THR A 98 -6.42 -6.81 -12.83
N ASP A 99 -6.31 -7.34 -11.61
CA ASP A 99 -5.14 -7.10 -10.74
C ASP A 99 -3.83 -7.59 -11.38
N GLU A 100 -3.89 -8.68 -12.16
CA GLU A 100 -2.78 -9.20 -12.95
C GLU A 100 -2.36 -8.23 -14.06
N ALA A 101 -3.31 -7.67 -14.82
CA ALA A 101 -3.05 -6.65 -15.83
C ALA A 101 -2.53 -5.34 -15.21
N LEU A 102 -3.02 -4.93 -14.04
CA LEU A 102 -2.47 -3.79 -13.29
C LEU A 102 -1.02 -4.04 -12.85
N SER A 103 -0.74 -5.23 -12.32
CA SER A 103 0.62 -5.63 -11.92
C SER A 103 1.58 -5.59 -13.11
N LEU A 104 1.24 -6.26 -14.22
CA LEU A 104 2.04 -6.31 -15.44
C LEU A 104 2.25 -4.91 -16.06
N TRP A 105 1.21 -4.07 -16.06
CA TRP A 105 1.31 -2.68 -16.52
C TRP A 105 2.26 -1.83 -15.66
N ARG A 106 2.20 -2.00 -14.33
CA ARG A 106 3.07 -1.28 -13.39
C ARG A 106 4.51 -1.81 -13.41
N SER A 107 4.72 -3.10 -13.66
CA SER A 107 6.04 -3.76 -13.71
C SER A 107 6.64 -3.88 -15.12
N ALA A 108 6.07 -3.22 -16.13
CA ALA A 108 6.53 -3.29 -17.52
C ALA A 108 7.97 -2.75 -17.67
N ASP A 109 8.90 -3.59 -18.14
CA ASP A 109 10.25 -3.15 -18.51
C ASP A 109 10.22 -2.39 -19.85
N ALA A 110 9.35 -2.82 -20.76
CA ALA A 110 9.12 -2.21 -22.06
C ALA A 110 7.63 -2.14 -22.43
N VAL A 111 7.25 -1.10 -23.17
CA VAL A 111 5.90 -0.94 -23.72
C VAL A 111 5.99 -0.71 -25.23
N CYS A 112 5.35 -1.58 -25.97
CA CYS A 112 5.20 -1.51 -27.41
C CYS A 112 3.86 -0.86 -27.75
N PHE A 113 3.88 0.16 -28.61
CA PHE A 113 2.67 0.83 -29.11
C PHE A 113 2.51 0.57 -30.60
N ASP A 114 1.30 0.24 -31.05
CA ASP A 114 0.91 0.54 -32.43
C ASP A 114 0.86 2.05 -32.65
N VAL A 115 1.04 2.51 -33.88
CA VAL A 115 1.16 3.94 -34.17
C VAL A 115 -0.10 4.50 -34.80
N ASP A 116 -0.57 3.86 -35.87
CA ASP A 116 -1.76 4.23 -36.60
C ASP A 116 -3.00 3.95 -35.73
N CYS A 117 -3.98 4.86 -35.69
CA CYS A 117 -5.16 4.84 -34.80
C CYS A 117 -4.91 4.71 -33.27
N THR A 118 -3.66 4.58 -32.83
CA THR A 118 -3.25 4.43 -31.43
C THR A 118 -2.42 5.62 -30.96
N ILE A 119 -1.16 5.75 -31.38
CA ILE A 119 -0.37 6.99 -31.15
C ILE A 119 -0.94 8.17 -31.94
N THR A 120 -1.51 7.94 -33.13
CA THR A 120 -2.06 8.98 -34.01
C THR A 120 -3.56 8.85 -34.27
N VAL A 121 -4.23 9.99 -34.47
CA VAL A 121 -5.70 10.06 -34.68
C VAL A 121 -6.18 9.54 -36.03
N ASN A 122 -5.26 9.32 -36.98
CA ASN A 122 -5.52 8.80 -38.32
C ASN A 122 -4.45 7.75 -38.67
N ASP A 123 -4.73 6.85 -39.62
CA ASP A 123 -3.72 6.04 -40.32
C ASP A 123 -2.79 6.96 -41.14
N GLY A 124 -1.48 6.69 -41.09
CA GLY A 124 -0.46 7.52 -41.71
C GLY A 124 -0.42 7.47 -43.24
N LEU A 125 -0.88 6.37 -43.85
CA LEU A 125 -1.01 6.20 -45.31
C LEU A 125 -2.31 6.78 -45.83
N ASP A 126 -3.43 6.58 -45.14
CA ASP A 126 -4.74 7.12 -45.56
C ASP A 126 -4.73 8.66 -45.48
N LEU A 127 -4.06 9.24 -44.47
CA LEU A 127 -3.81 10.68 -44.39
C LEU A 127 -2.86 11.19 -45.50
N LEU A 128 -1.91 10.35 -45.96
CA LEU A 128 -1.06 10.68 -47.10
C LEU A 128 -1.84 10.58 -48.43
N ALA A 129 -2.74 9.60 -48.57
CA ALA A 129 -3.64 9.46 -49.71
C ALA A 129 -4.62 10.65 -49.80
N GLU A 130 -5.13 11.13 -48.66
CA GLU A 130 -5.93 12.36 -48.60
C GLU A 130 -5.13 13.59 -49.08
N PHE A 131 -3.87 13.72 -48.67
CA PHE A 131 -2.98 14.79 -49.13
C PHE A 131 -2.62 14.69 -50.62
N MET A 132 -2.54 13.48 -51.18
CA MET A 132 -2.30 13.22 -52.61
C MET A 132 -3.57 13.24 -53.47
N GLY A 133 -4.75 13.23 -52.86
CA GLY A 133 -6.05 13.27 -53.55
C GLY A 133 -6.59 11.92 -54.04
N CYS A 134 -6.15 10.80 -53.46
CA CYS A 134 -6.54 9.41 -53.81
C CYS A 134 -7.06 8.61 -52.61
N LYS A 135 -7.81 9.28 -51.72
CA LYS A 135 -8.29 8.72 -50.44
C LYS A 135 -9.26 7.55 -50.65
N GLU A 136 -10.28 7.73 -51.49
CA GLU A 136 -11.38 6.78 -51.64
C GLU A 136 -10.87 5.43 -52.19
N GLU A 137 -9.94 5.47 -53.14
CA GLU A 137 -9.33 4.28 -53.74
C GLU A 137 -8.40 3.54 -52.77
N VAL A 138 -7.69 4.28 -51.91
CA VAL A 138 -6.79 3.71 -50.88
C VAL A 138 -7.60 3.11 -49.72
N GLU A 139 -8.66 3.77 -49.26
CA GLU A 139 -9.56 3.24 -48.22
C GLU A 139 -10.24 1.93 -48.67
N GLU A 140 -10.62 1.80 -49.95
CA GLU A 140 -11.19 0.55 -50.48
C GLU A 140 -10.19 -0.63 -50.37
N LEU A 141 -8.88 -0.37 -50.58
CA LEU A 141 -7.81 -1.37 -50.43
C LEU A 141 -7.45 -1.66 -48.97
N THR A 142 -7.52 -0.65 -48.10
CA THR A 142 -7.36 -0.82 -46.64
C THR A 142 -8.44 -1.76 -46.11
N ASN A 143 -9.71 -1.52 -46.45
CA ASN A 143 -10.83 -2.35 -46.00
C ASN A 143 -10.74 -3.79 -46.53
N LYS A 144 -10.44 -3.99 -47.83
CA LYS A 144 -10.21 -5.34 -48.40
C LYS A 144 -9.12 -6.15 -47.71
N ALA A 145 -8.09 -5.49 -47.16
CA ALA A 145 -7.05 -6.17 -46.40
C ALA A 145 -7.51 -6.53 -44.98
N MET A 146 -8.19 -5.60 -44.29
CA MET A 146 -8.71 -5.82 -42.94
C MET A 146 -9.81 -6.89 -42.89
N ASP A 147 -10.63 -7.00 -43.94
CA ASP A 147 -11.64 -8.06 -44.10
C ASP A 147 -11.04 -9.40 -44.56
N GLY A 148 -9.71 -9.48 -44.76
CA GLY A 148 -9.01 -10.69 -45.20
C GLY A 148 -9.24 -11.10 -46.66
N VAL A 149 -9.86 -10.23 -47.47
CA VAL A 149 -10.13 -10.44 -48.90
C VAL A 149 -8.84 -10.32 -49.74
N MET A 150 -7.86 -9.55 -49.26
CA MET A 150 -6.56 -9.31 -49.90
C MET A 150 -5.40 -9.51 -48.90
N PRO A 151 -4.27 -10.13 -49.30
CA PRO A 151 -3.06 -10.19 -48.47
C PRO A 151 -2.52 -8.80 -48.12
N LEU A 152 -2.07 -8.61 -46.87
CA LEU A 152 -1.59 -7.33 -46.35
C LEU A 152 -0.47 -6.71 -47.22
N ASN A 153 0.48 -7.54 -47.69
CA ASN A 153 1.58 -7.09 -48.54
C ASN A 153 1.10 -6.61 -49.92
N THR A 154 0.09 -7.26 -50.50
CA THR A 154 -0.53 -6.84 -51.77
C THR A 154 -1.27 -5.52 -51.60
N SER A 155 -2.03 -5.35 -50.52
CA SER A 155 -2.70 -4.07 -50.22
C SER A 155 -1.71 -2.94 -50.01
N LEU A 156 -0.61 -3.17 -49.27
CA LEU A 156 0.46 -2.17 -49.12
C LEU A 156 1.11 -1.81 -50.46
N GLU A 157 1.33 -2.78 -51.36
CA GLU A 157 1.89 -2.52 -52.69
C GLU A 157 0.92 -1.71 -53.58
N GLU A 158 -0.35 -2.10 -53.63
CA GLU A 158 -1.38 -1.38 -54.41
C GLU A 158 -1.65 0.03 -53.86
N ARG A 159 -1.76 0.20 -52.53
CA ARG A 159 -1.89 1.52 -51.87
C ARG A 159 -0.71 2.43 -52.21
N LEU A 160 0.54 1.93 -52.12
CA LEU A 160 1.72 2.72 -52.51
C LEU A 160 1.75 3.08 -54.00
N ASN A 161 1.28 2.19 -54.88
CA ASN A 161 1.22 2.43 -56.33
C ASN A 161 0.13 3.45 -56.71
N LEU A 162 -0.96 3.56 -55.95
CA LEU A 162 -1.96 4.62 -56.11
C LEU A 162 -1.47 5.97 -55.55
N ILE A 163 -0.84 5.96 -54.38
CA ILE A 163 -0.31 7.17 -53.73
C ILE A 163 0.84 7.78 -54.56
N ASN A 164 1.75 6.95 -55.10
CA ASN A 164 2.81 7.29 -56.05
C ASN A 164 3.60 8.59 -55.72
N CYS A 165 3.77 8.91 -54.42
CA CYS A 165 4.31 10.17 -53.97
C CYS A 165 5.82 10.30 -54.28
N SER A 166 6.28 11.52 -54.58
CA SER A 166 7.71 11.84 -54.64
C SER A 166 8.27 12.18 -53.25
N PRO A 167 9.60 12.16 -53.06
CA PRO A 167 10.22 12.66 -51.83
C PRO A 167 9.96 14.14 -51.57
N SER A 168 9.60 14.93 -52.58
CA SER A 168 9.08 16.30 -52.44
C SER A 168 7.73 16.32 -51.74
N ASP A 169 6.81 15.46 -52.19
CA ASP A 169 5.43 15.42 -51.70
C ASP A 169 5.38 14.86 -50.28
N LEU A 170 6.18 13.83 -49.98
CA LEU A 170 6.31 13.30 -48.62
C LEU A 170 6.90 14.34 -47.64
N ARG A 171 7.87 15.17 -48.08
CA ARG A 171 8.37 16.31 -47.29
C ARG A 171 7.32 17.42 -47.12
N ALA A 172 6.49 17.67 -48.14
CA ALA A 172 5.39 18.63 -48.05
C ALA A 172 4.30 18.15 -47.08
N PHE A 173 3.92 16.88 -47.19
CA PHE A 173 2.98 16.18 -46.30
C PHE A 173 3.41 16.25 -44.84
N LEU A 174 4.66 15.87 -44.53
CA LEU A 174 5.18 15.90 -43.15
C LEU A 174 5.33 17.33 -42.59
N LYS A 175 5.41 18.34 -43.45
CA LYS A 175 5.37 19.76 -43.07
C LYS A 175 3.95 20.28 -42.87
N ALA A 176 2.98 19.80 -43.64
CA ALA A 176 1.55 20.13 -43.52
C ALA A 176 0.91 19.45 -42.28
N HIS A 177 1.33 18.23 -41.97
CA HIS A 177 0.84 17.43 -40.84
C HIS A 177 1.95 17.19 -39.79
N PRO A 178 2.37 18.24 -39.07
CA PRO A 178 3.43 18.12 -38.06
C PRO A 178 3.00 17.15 -36.93
N PRO A 179 3.94 16.50 -36.24
CA PRO A 179 3.64 15.50 -35.20
C PRO A 179 2.60 15.95 -34.16
N ALA A 180 2.68 17.22 -33.73
CA ALA A 180 1.79 17.79 -32.73
C ALA A 180 0.30 17.78 -33.10
N SER A 181 -0.05 17.80 -34.39
CA SER A 181 -1.45 17.74 -34.87
C SER A 181 -1.89 16.34 -35.28
N ARG A 182 -0.99 15.34 -35.23
CA ARG A 182 -1.28 13.94 -35.56
C ARG A 182 -1.50 13.06 -34.33
N LEU A 183 -0.97 13.43 -33.16
CA LEU A 183 -1.05 12.59 -31.94
C LEU A 183 -2.46 12.50 -31.36
N ALA A 184 -2.81 11.32 -30.84
CA ALA A 184 -3.98 11.12 -30.01
C ALA A 184 -3.90 11.94 -28.70
N PRO A 185 -5.03 12.48 -28.18
CA PRO A 185 -5.05 13.18 -26.90
C PRO A 185 -4.47 12.34 -25.75
N GLY A 186 -3.70 12.95 -24.85
CA GLY A 186 -3.11 12.27 -23.69
C GLY A 186 -1.89 11.36 -23.97
N VAL A 187 -1.73 10.80 -25.18
CA VAL A 187 -0.68 9.79 -25.45
C VAL A 187 0.75 10.28 -25.18
N ARG A 188 1.00 11.58 -25.41
CA ARG A 188 2.28 12.23 -25.14
C ARG A 188 2.61 12.32 -23.65
N GLU A 189 1.59 12.40 -22.79
CA GLU A 189 1.77 12.38 -21.35
C GLU A 189 2.08 10.97 -20.86
N LEU A 190 1.35 9.96 -21.37
CA LEU A 190 1.63 8.55 -21.09
C LEU A 190 3.07 8.16 -21.42
N ILE A 191 3.52 8.43 -22.65
CA ILE A 191 4.89 8.11 -23.08
C ILE A 191 5.94 8.80 -22.20
N ARG A 192 5.73 10.06 -21.81
CA ARG A 192 6.63 10.78 -20.89
C ARG A 192 6.63 10.17 -19.49
N THR A 193 5.49 9.69 -19.00
CA THR A 193 5.37 9.07 -17.67
C THR A 193 6.08 7.72 -17.63
N LEU A 194 5.93 6.90 -18.68
CA LEU A 194 6.68 5.65 -18.85
C LEU A 194 8.19 5.91 -18.98
N GLN A 195 8.61 6.85 -19.85
CA GLN A 195 10.03 7.24 -19.99
C GLN A 195 10.65 7.73 -18.67
N LYS A 196 9.90 8.47 -17.85
CA LYS A 196 10.35 8.90 -16.50
C LYS A 196 10.51 7.74 -15.51
N ARG A 197 9.76 6.64 -15.68
CA ARG A 197 9.91 5.39 -14.91
C ARG A 197 11.08 4.52 -15.42
N GLY A 198 11.77 4.92 -16.49
CA GLY A 198 12.81 4.14 -17.14
C GLY A 198 12.30 3.04 -18.08
N VAL A 199 10.99 3.03 -18.37
CA VAL A 199 10.35 2.00 -19.22
C VAL A 199 10.69 2.25 -20.69
N ASP A 200 11.13 1.19 -21.36
CA ASP A 200 11.63 1.29 -22.72
C ASP A 200 10.50 1.26 -23.78
N ILE A 201 10.32 2.39 -24.46
CA ILE A 201 9.22 2.57 -25.43
C ILE A 201 9.63 2.09 -26.82
N TYR A 202 8.76 1.27 -27.41
CA TYR A 202 8.85 0.78 -28.78
C TYR A 202 7.62 1.20 -29.60
N LEU A 203 7.81 1.44 -30.89
CA LEU A 203 6.74 1.63 -31.86
C LEU A 203 6.73 0.44 -32.83
N ILE A 204 5.59 -0.22 -33.02
CA ILE A 204 5.44 -1.42 -33.85
C ILE A 204 4.20 -1.30 -34.73
N SER A 205 4.35 -0.77 -35.95
CA SER A 205 3.23 -0.43 -36.86
C SER A 205 3.37 -1.10 -38.23
N GLY A 206 2.23 -1.39 -38.87
CA GLY A 206 2.15 -1.86 -40.26
C GLY A 206 2.38 -0.77 -41.31
N GLY A 207 2.39 0.51 -40.90
CA GLY A 207 2.70 1.66 -41.73
C GLY A 207 4.20 1.82 -42.03
N PHE A 208 4.56 2.94 -42.65
CA PHE A 208 5.90 3.19 -43.16
C PHE A 208 6.75 4.09 -42.25
N ARG A 209 7.94 3.62 -41.91
CA ARG A 209 8.88 4.29 -40.98
C ARG A 209 9.20 5.73 -41.41
N GLU A 210 9.21 6.01 -42.71
CA GLU A 210 9.40 7.36 -43.27
C GLU A 210 8.31 8.36 -42.80
N ILE A 211 7.07 7.91 -42.64
CA ILE A 211 5.94 8.70 -42.11
C ILE A 211 6.00 8.81 -40.57
N LEU A 212 6.71 7.89 -39.90
CA LEU A 212 6.79 7.78 -38.44
C LEU A 212 8.03 8.45 -37.83
N ILE A 213 9.11 8.68 -38.59
CA ILE A 213 10.35 9.34 -38.10
C ILE A 213 10.05 10.64 -37.32
N PRO A 214 9.21 11.57 -37.82
CA PRO A 214 8.87 12.79 -37.06
C PRO A 214 8.05 12.52 -35.79
N ILE A 215 7.18 11.50 -35.80
CA ILE A 215 6.39 11.09 -34.63
C ILE A 215 7.32 10.56 -33.52
N ALA A 216 8.18 9.59 -33.86
CA ALA A 216 9.16 9.00 -32.94
C ALA A 216 10.10 10.07 -32.36
N SER A 217 10.63 10.95 -33.22
CA SER A 217 11.51 12.06 -32.80
C SER A 217 10.80 13.04 -31.85
N TYR A 218 9.56 13.43 -32.12
CA TYR A 218 8.77 14.35 -31.28
C TYR A 218 8.34 13.75 -29.92
N LEU A 219 8.33 12.41 -29.84
CA LEU A 219 8.09 11.62 -28.63
C LEU A 219 9.38 11.21 -27.91
N GLY A 220 10.56 11.52 -28.46
CA GLY A 220 11.86 11.15 -27.87
C GLY A 220 12.24 9.68 -28.02
N ILE A 221 11.58 8.94 -28.91
CA ILE A 221 11.80 7.50 -29.13
C ILE A 221 12.94 7.32 -30.17
N PRO A 222 14.01 6.58 -29.86
CA PRO A 222 15.12 6.37 -30.80
C PRO A 222 14.71 5.44 -31.94
N MET A 223 15.22 5.69 -33.16
CA MET A 223 14.84 4.91 -34.35
C MET A 223 15.20 3.42 -34.31
N SER A 224 16.10 3.01 -33.40
CA SER A 224 16.40 1.61 -33.08
C SER A 224 15.24 0.87 -32.40
N ARG A 225 14.23 1.59 -31.89
CA ARG A 225 13.02 1.04 -31.26
C ARG A 225 11.75 1.22 -32.10
N VAL A 226 11.89 1.61 -33.36
CA VAL A 226 10.78 1.74 -34.32
C VAL A 226 10.82 0.57 -35.29
N PHE A 227 9.86 -0.35 -35.18
CA PHE A 227 9.60 -1.47 -36.08
C PHE A 227 8.43 -1.06 -37.00
N ALA A 228 8.72 -0.83 -38.27
CA ALA A 228 7.76 -0.37 -39.27
C ALA A 228 8.30 -0.67 -40.67
N ASN A 229 7.43 -0.73 -41.68
CA ASN A 229 7.82 -1.01 -43.06
C ASN A 229 8.69 0.12 -43.63
N ARG A 230 9.39 -0.11 -44.76
CA ARG A 230 10.23 0.92 -45.41
C ARG A 230 9.85 1.14 -46.84
N MET A 231 9.64 2.39 -47.21
CA MET A 231 9.46 2.80 -48.61
C MET A 231 10.77 2.56 -49.38
N ASN A 232 10.69 1.80 -50.47
CA ASN A 232 11.82 1.62 -51.39
C ASN A 232 11.80 2.73 -52.43
N TRP A 233 12.89 3.49 -52.48
CA TRP A 233 13.08 4.59 -53.43
C TRP A 233 14.03 4.17 -54.54
N GLN A 234 13.74 4.60 -55.76
CA GLN A 234 14.75 4.77 -56.79
C GLN A 234 15.64 5.97 -56.40
N TRP A 235 16.94 5.82 -56.55
CA TRP A 235 17.94 6.86 -56.26
C TRP A 235 18.53 7.37 -57.58
N ASP A 236 19.03 8.60 -57.55
CA ASP A 236 19.79 9.21 -58.63
C ASP A 236 21.30 9.03 -58.38
N ASP A 237 22.01 8.41 -59.32
CA ASP A 237 23.41 8.01 -59.16
C ASP A 237 24.40 9.20 -59.16
N GLU A 238 24.00 10.38 -59.65
CA GLU A 238 24.86 11.58 -59.69
C GLU A 238 24.72 12.45 -58.44
N THR A 239 23.51 12.52 -57.87
CA THR A 239 23.17 13.38 -56.72
C THR A 239 23.08 12.63 -55.40
N GLY A 240 22.80 11.32 -55.42
CA GLY A 240 22.56 10.51 -54.23
C GLY A 240 21.22 10.79 -53.53
N GLU A 241 20.30 11.50 -54.18
CA GLU A 241 18.95 11.80 -53.67
C GLU A 241 17.92 10.76 -54.17
N PRO A 242 16.85 10.49 -53.40
CA PRO A 242 15.73 9.66 -53.87
C PRO A 242 14.89 10.44 -54.89
N THR A 243 14.35 9.73 -55.90
CA THR A 243 13.60 10.35 -57.01
C THR A 243 12.15 9.85 -57.10
N LYS A 244 11.93 8.54 -57.07
CA LYS A 244 10.60 7.92 -57.20
C LYS A 244 10.40 6.76 -56.22
N LEU A 245 9.19 6.62 -55.69
CA LEU A 245 8.76 5.42 -54.97
C LEU A 245 8.66 4.23 -55.95
N VAL A 246 9.19 3.07 -55.55
CA VAL A 246 9.20 1.82 -56.36
C VAL A 246 8.70 0.58 -55.59
N GLY A 247 8.01 0.79 -54.47
CA GLY A 247 7.46 -0.28 -53.61
C GLY A 247 7.97 -0.17 -52.18
N PHE A 248 8.15 -1.31 -51.50
CA PHE A 248 8.63 -1.35 -50.12
C PHE A 248 9.51 -2.56 -49.78
N ASP A 249 10.25 -2.45 -48.68
CA ASP A 249 11.08 -3.53 -48.15
C ASP A 249 10.22 -4.62 -47.50
N VAL A 250 9.96 -5.68 -48.27
CA VAL A 250 9.25 -6.89 -47.83
C VAL A 250 10.00 -7.73 -46.79
N SER A 251 11.23 -7.37 -46.41
CA SER A 251 11.99 -8.06 -45.34
C SER A 251 11.76 -7.50 -43.94
N GLN A 252 11.02 -6.38 -43.81
CA GLN A 252 10.59 -5.87 -42.50
C GLN A 252 9.54 -6.80 -41.89
N LEU A 253 9.64 -7.12 -40.60
CA LEU A 253 8.72 -8.06 -39.93
C LEU A 253 7.24 -7.66 -40.07
N THR A 254 6.96 -6.36 -40.01
CA THR A 254 5.62 -5.77 -40.14
C THR A 254 5.07 -5.74 -41.57
N ALA A 255 5.77 -6.33 -42.56
CA ALA A 255 5.28 -6.55 -43.92
C ALA A 255 4.39 -7.82 -44.02
N HIS A 256 4.29 -8.59 -42.95
CA HIS A 256 3.67 -9.92 -42.91
C HIS A 256 2.72 -10.05 -41.71
N ASN A 257 1.74 -10.96 -41.83
CA ASN A 257 0.90 -11.39 -40.72
C ASN A 257 1.77 -11.90 -39.56
N GLN A 258 1.34 -11.71 -38.30
CA GLN A 258 2.14 -11.98 -37.10
C GLN A 258 3.43 -11.14 -36.96
N GLY A 259 3.62 -10.10 -37.79
CA GLY A 259 4.81 -9.24 -37.77
C GLY A 259 5.02 -8.47 -36.46
N LYS A 260 3.94 -8.05 -35.79
CA LYS A 260 4.00 -7.35 -34.49
C LYS A 260 4.49 -8.29 -33.36
N PRO A 261 3.90 -9.49 -33.14
CA PRO A 261 4.46 -10.47 -32.21
C PRO A 261 5.91 -10.87 -32.51
N GLN A 262 6.30 -11.05 -33.79
CA GLN A 262 7.69 -11.35 -34.16
C GLN A 262 8.68 -10.22 -33.80
N ALA A 263 8.25 -8.96 -33.93
CA ALA A 263 9.06 -7.82 -33.47
C ALA A 263 9.26 -7.85 -31.95
N ILE A 264 8.24 -8.20 -31.17
CA ILE A 264 8.32 -8.32 -29.70
C ILE A 264 9.23 -9.47 -29.28
N ALA A 265 9.13 -10.64 -29.93
CA ALA A 265 10.07 -11.75 -29.71
C ALA A 265 11.52 -11.30 -29.93
N ARG A 266 11.80 -10.57 -31.02
CA ARG A 266 13.14 -10.03 -31.30
C ARG A 266 13.59 -8.94 -30.31
N ILE A 267 12.66 -8.18 -29.73
CA ILE A 267 12.93 -7.23 -28.64
C ILE A 267 13.35 -8.00 -27.37
N ARG A 268 12.63 -9.08 -27.01
CA ARG A 268 12.97 -9.99 -25.89
C ARG A 268 14.26 -10.78 -26.10
N GLU A 269 14.62 -11.15 -27.33
CA GLU A 269 15.92 -11.75 -27.66
C GLU A 269 17.10 -10.77 -27.45
N SER A 270 16.84 -9.48 -27.67
CA SER A 270 17.89 -8.44 -27.68
C SER A 270 18.11 -7.76 -26.32
N ASN A 271 17.18 -7.89 -25.37
CA ASN A 271 17.15 -7.16 -24.10
C ASN A 271 16.62 -8.07 -22.97
N PRO A 272 17.14 -7.97 -21.73
CA PRO A 272 16.76 -8.83 -20.62
C PRO A 272 15.41 -8.43 -19.96
N TYR A 273 14.38 -8.14 -20.76
CA TYR A 273 13.07 -7.75 -20.26
C TYR A 273 12.29 -8.95 -19.71
N THR A 274 11.74 -8.80 -18.51
CA THR A 274 10.85 -9.77 -17.87
C THR A 274 9.42 -9.55 -18.34
N THR A 275 8.94 -8.30 -18.38
CA THR A 275 7.58 -7.91 -18.76
C THR A 275 7.57 -6.93 -19.94
N VAL A 276 6.85 -7.27 -21.01
CA VAL A 276 6.62 -6.43 -22.20
C VAL A 276 5.13 -6.32 -22.47
N VAL A 277 4.61 -5.09 -22.50
CA VAL A 277 3.18 -4.82 -22.76
C VAL A 277 2.99 -4.35 -24.21
N MET A 278 1.89 -4.78 -24.85
CA MET A 278 1.44 -4.23 -26.14
C MET A 278 0.21 -3.33 -25.95
N VAL A 279 0.20 -2.17 -26.62
CA VAL A 279 -0.91 -1.22 -26.64
C VAL A 279 -1.29 -0.92 -28.08
N GLY A 280 -2.56 -1.13 -28.46
CA GLY A 280 -3.03 -0.92 -29.83
C GLY A 280 -4.55 -1.04 -29.96
N ASP A 281 -5.14 -0.59 -31.06
CA ASP A 281 -6.57 -0.73 -31.34
C ASP A 281 -6.93 -1.95 -32.21
N GLY A 282 -5.94 -2.51 -32.94
CA GLY A 282 -6.13 -3.51 -33.98
C GLY A 282 -6.10 -4.98 -33.53
N ILE A 283 -6.57 -5.88 -34.41
CA ILE A 283 -6.50 -7.32 -34.19
C ILE A 283 -5.05 -7.84 -34.23
N THR A 284 -4.19 -7.20 -35.04
CA THR A 284 -2.74 -7.47 -35.14
C THR A 284 -1.96 -7.20 -33.85
N ASP A 285 -2.59 -6.53 -32.90
CA ASP A 285 -2.02 -6.04 -31.65
C ASP A 285 -2.47 -6.95 -30.50
N LEU A 286 -3.72 -7.43 -30.56
CA LEU A 286 -4.18 -8.58 -29.80
C LEU A 286 -3.39 -9.85 -30.16
N GLU A 287 -3.00 -10.05 -31.43
CA GLU A 287 -2.10 -11.13 -31.85
C GLU A 287 -0.77 -11.15 -31.07
N ALA A 288 -0.32 -10.01 -30.52
CA ALA A 288 0.96 -9.89 -29.82
C ALA A 288 1.06 -10.76 -28.55
N VAL A 289 -0.06 -11.06 -27.86
CA VAL A 289 -0.10 -11.94 -26.68
C VAL A 289 -0.44 -13.40 -27.03
N GLN A 290 -0.80 -13.69 -28.28
CA GLN A 290 -1.27 -15.02 -28.70
C GLN A 290 -0.14 -15.99 -29.07
N VAL A 291 1.13 -15.58 -28.95
CA VAL A 291 2.30 -16.41 -29.30
C VAL A 291 3.32 -16.51 -28.16
N SER A 292 4.02 -17.65 -28.10
CA SER A 292 5.17 -17.82 -27.22
C SER A 292 6.28 -16.84 -27.57
N GLY A 293 6.77 -16.08 -26.59
CA GLY A 293 7.75 -15.01 -26.78
C GLY A 293 7.16 -13.67 -27.23
N GLY A 294 5.83 -13.52 -27.24
CA GLY A 294 5.14 -12.26 -27.49
C GLY A 294 5.16 -11.29 -26.30
N ALA A 295 4.14 -10.43 -26.24
CA ALA A 295 3.84 -9.60 -25.07
C ALA A 295 3.21 -10.44 -23.95
N ASP A 296 3.30 -9.95 -22.72
CA ASP A 296 2.73 -10.57 -21.52
C ASP A 296 1.34 -10.01 -21.16
N LEU A 297 0.99 -8.85 -21.72
CA LEU A 297 -0.29 -8.16 -21.55
C LEU A 297 -0.63 -7.39 -22.84
N PHE A 298 -1.91 -7.42 -23.23
CA PHE A 298 -2.45 -6.55 -24.28
C PHE A 298 -3.50 -5.57 -23.72
N ILE A 299 -3.24 -4.29 -23.92
CA ILE A 299 -4.16 -3.19 -23.59
C ILE A 299 -4.76 -2.66 -24.89
N GLY A 300 -6.04 -2.91 -25.09
CA GLY A 300 -6.77 -2.38 -26.24
C GLY A 300 -7.10 -0.90 -26.07
N TYR A 301 -6.78 -0.09 -27.08
CA TYR A 301 -7.13 1.32 -27.10
C TYR A 301 -8.30 1.59 -28.06
N GLY A 302 -9.35 2.24 -27.56
CA GLY A 302 -10.55 2.58 -28.33
C GLY A 302 -10.80 4.07 -28.52
N GLY A 303 -9.84 4.92 -28.15
CA GLY A 303 -10.03 6.38 -28.11
C GLY A 303 -10.05 7.09 -29.47
N VAL A 304 -9.70 6.38 -30.55
CA VAL A 304 -9.80 6.85 -31.94
C VAL A 304 -10.72 5.93 -32.74
N VAL A 305 -10.42 4.62 -32.78
CA VAL A 305 -11.27 3.60 -33.42
C VAL A 305 -11.68 2.55 -32.40
N ALA A 306 -12.97 2.49 -32.06
CA ALA A 306 -13.50 1.47 -31.17
C ALA A 306 -13.75 0.16 -31.94
N ARG A 307 -13.14 -0.95 -31.50
CA ARG A 307 -13.24 -2.27 -32.16
C ARG A 307 -13.80 -3.33 -31.20
N PRO A 308 -15.10 -3.68 -31.27
CA PRO A 308 -15.75 -4.57 -30.29
C PRO A 308 -15.07 -5.93 -30.10
N ALA A 309 -14.65 -6.59 -31.20
CA ALA A 309 -13.96 -7.88 -31.14
C ALA A 309 -12.57 -7.82 -30.47
N VAL A 310 -11.95 -6.63 -30.42
CA VAL A 310 -10.69 -6.39 -29.69
C VAL A 310 -10.99 -6.09 -28.22
N ALA A 311 -12.02 -5.29 -27.94
CA ALA A 311 -12.46 -4.97 -26.57
C ALA A 311 -12.94 -6.18 -25.77
N GLU A 312 -13.62 -7.14 -26.42
CA GLU A 312 -14.04 -8.40 -25.79
C GLU A 312 -12.84 -9.22 -25.29
N GLN A 313 -11.78 -9.31 -26.11
CA GLN A 313 -10.63 -10.19 -25.90
C GLN A 313 -9.47 -9.55 -25.12
N ALA A 314 -9.28 -8.23 -25.21
CA ALA A 314 -8.24 -7.51 -24.46
C ALA A 314 -8.42 -7.66 -22.94
N GLU A 315 -7.35 -7.77 -22.17
CA GLU A 315 -7.44 -7.88 -20.71
C GLU A 315 -7.86 -6.55 -20.07
N TRP A 316 -7.47 -5.43 -20.70
CA TRP A 316 -7.89 -4.07 -20.41
C TRP A 316 -8.28 -3.40 -21.73
N TYR A 317 -9.46 -2.76 -21.79
CA TYR A 317 -9.84 -1.88 -22.90
C TYR A 317 -10.17 -0.47 -22.38
N THR A 318 -9.52 0.55 -22.93
CA THR A 318 -9.75 1.96 -22.54
C THR A 318 -9.87 2.87 -23.76
N CYS A 319 -10.68 3.92 -23.63
CA CYS A 319 -10.78 4.99 -24.64
C CYS A 319 -9.97 6.25 -24.25
N ASP A 320 -9.34 6.29 -23.06
CA ASP A 320 -8.56 7.43 -22.59
C ASP A 320 -7.23 6.98 -21.97
N TYR A 321 -6.13 7.61 -22.42
CA TYR A 321 -4.80 7.37 -21.87
C TYR A 321 -4.64 7.88 -20.43
N SER A 322 -5.54 8.72 -19.92
CA SER A 322 -5.54 9.11 -18.50
C SER A 322 -5.72 7.92 -17.55
N SER A 323 -6.45 6.87 -17.95
CA SER A 323 -6.59 5.65 -17.14
C SER A 323 -5.27 4.89 -17.04
N LEU A 324 -4.52 4.82 -18.14
CA LEU A 324 -3.20 4.18 -18.18
C LEU A 324 -2.19 4.95 -17.32
N VAL A 325 -2.19 6.29 -17.41
CA VAL A 325 -1.36 7.16 -16.56
C VAL A 325 -1.75 7.05 -15.08
N SER A 326 -3.04 6.96 -14.76
CA SER A 326 -3.53 6.86 -13.38
C SER A 326 -3.17 5.52 -12.73
N ALA A 327 -3.19 4.41 -13.48
CA ALA A 327 -2.73 3.11 -12.96
C ALA A 327 -1.21 3.04 -12.72
N LEU A 328 -0.42 3.88 -13.40
CA LEU A 328 1.00 4.07 -13.09
C LEU A 328 1.24 4.92 -11.84
N SER A 329 0.19 5.44 -11.18
CA SER A 329 0.34 6.02 -9.86
C SER A 329 0.57 4.91 -8.82
N CYS A 330 1.53 5.15 -7.95
CA CYS A 330 1.87 4.27 -6.85
C CYS A 330 1.88 5.05 -5.53
N TYR A 331 1.44 4.38 -4.46
CA TYR A 331 1.25 4.96 -3.14
C TYR A 331 2.60 5.35 -2.51
N LYS A 332 2.80 6.65 -2.25
CA LYS A 332 3.98 7.15 -1.51
C LYS A 332 3.77 7.06 -0.01
N VAL A 333 4.76 6.53 0.71
CA VAL A 333 4.63 6.18 2.13
C VAL A 333 5.47 7.08 3.03
N ALA A 334 4.82 7.64 4.06
CA ALA A 334 5.45 8.49 5.07
C ALA A 334 5.24 7.92 6.48
N VAL A 335 6.33 7.46 7.10
CA VAL A 335 6.35 7.00 8.49
C VAL A 335 6.65 8.17 9.42
N ILE A 336 5.64 8.53 10.21
CA ILE A 336 5.65 9.65 11.13
C ILE A 336 6.15 9.14 12.50
N GLY A 337 7.47 9.14 12.66
CA GLY A 337 8.19 8.81 13.90
C GLY A 337 9.40 7.89 13.69
N SER A 338 10.36 7.94 14.61
CA SER A 338 11.63 7.19 14.54
C SER A 338 11.96 6.39 15.82
N GLY A 339 10.95 6.03 16.63
CA GLY A 339 11.14 5.12 17.76
C GLY A 339 11.25 3.65 17.33
N ALA A 340 11.61 2.74 18.25
CA ALA A 340 11.84 1.32 17.95
C ALA A 340 10.74 0.66 17.10
N TRP A 341 9.46 0.82 17.49
CA TRP A 341 8.33 0.27 16.74
C TRP A 341 8.12 0.96 15.38
N ALA A 342 8.45 2.24 15.25
CA ALA A 342 8.39 2.94 13.97
C ALA A 342 9.50 2.46 13.02
N CYS A 343 10.68 2.14 13.53
CA CYS A 343 11.77 1.54 12.76
C CYS A 343 11.43 0.11 12.31
N ALA A 344 10.88 -0.73 13.20
CA ALA A 344 10.39 -2.07 12.85
C ALA A 344 9.28 -2.00 11.78
N ALA A 345 8.31 -1.10 11.94
CA ALA A 345 7.28 -0.82 10.94
C ALA A 345 7.90 -0.36 9.60
N THR A 346 8.84 0.59 9.63
CA THR A 346 9.52 1.08 8.42
C THR A 346 10.26 -0.04 7.69
N ARG A 347 10.92 -0.97 8.41
CA ARG A 347 11.56 -2.15 7.79
C ARG A 347 10.57 -3.05 7.06
N MET A 348 9.41 -3.34 7.66
CA MET A 348 8.38 -4.18 7.02
C MET A 348 7.80 -3.50 5.77
N ILE A 349 7.49 -2.20 5.88
CA ILE A 349 7.04 -1.37 4.76
C ILE A 349 8.08 -1.37 3.63
N ALA A 350 9.35 -1.08 3.95
CA ALA A 350 10.44 -1.00 2.97
C ALA A 350 10.73 -2.34 2.26
N GLN A 351 10.44 -3.47 2.91
CA GLN A 351 10.49 -4.80 2.28
C GLN A 351 9.31 -5.12 1.36
N ASN A 352 8.20 -4.39 1.47
CA ASN A 352 7.01 -4.54 0.63
C ASN A 352 6.95 -3.50 -0.51
N THR A 353 7.64 -2.36 -0.39
CA THR A 353 7.72 -1.34 -1.45
C THR A 353 8.85 -1.56 -2.46
N VAL A 354 9.73 -2.55 -2.27
CA VAL A 354 10.86 -2.83 -3.18
C VAL A 354 10.81 -4.27 -3.70
N GLY A 355 10.92 -4.42 -5.01
CA GLY A 355 11.05 -5.70 -5.70
C GLY A 355 10.18 -5.80 -6.94
N GLN A 356 10.06 -7.02 -7.48
CA GLN A 356 9.13 -7.36 -8.55
C GLN A 356 7.97 -8.19 -7.97
N GLY A 357 6.74 -7.79 -8.26
CA GLY A 357 5.52 -8.47 -7.80
C GLY A 357 4.35 -7.50 -7.58
N GLU A 358 3.13 -8.04 -7.55
CA GLU A 358 1.88 -7.30 -7.43
C GLU A 358 1.92 -6.22 -6.33
N THR A 359 2.23 -6.62 -5.09
CA THR A 359 2.34 -5.73 -3.92
C THR A 359 3.31 -4.58 -4.15
N ALA A 360 4.54 -4.86 -4.60
CA ALA A 360 5.56 -3.83 -4.78
C ALA A 360 5.17 -2.83 -5.88
N SER A 361 4.47 -3.29 -6.91
CA SER A 361 4.00 -2.46 -8.03
C SER A 361 3.03 -1.34 -7.59
N GLU A 362 2.36 -1.52 -6.45
CA GLU A 362 1.37 -0.58 -5.91
C GLU A 362 2.00 0.61 -5.16
N PHE A 363 3.25 0.50 -4.71
CA PHE A 363 3.90 1.47 -3.83
C PHE A 363 5.09 2.13 -4.53
N ALA A 364 5.54 3.27 -3.99
CA ALA A 364 6.82 3.86 -4.39
C ALA A 364 7.97 3.26 -3.56
N ASP A 365 9.09 2.91 -4.21
CA ASP A 365 10.28 2.36 -3.56
C ASP A 365 10.70 3.16 -2.31
N GLU A 366 10.78 4.51 -2.45
CA GLU A 366 11.19 5.42 -1.38
C GLU A 366 10.14 5.46 -0.25
N VAL A 367 10.54 4.96 0.92
CA VAL A 367 9.79 5.10 2.17
C VAL A 367 10.43 6.22 2.99
N ARG A 368 9.68 7.31 3.25
CA ARG A 368 10.20 8.39 4.09
C ARG A 368 9.94 8.14 5.56
N ILE A 369 10.95 8.29 6.41
CA ILE A 369 10.82 8.22 7.87
C ILE A 369 11.16 9.57 8.52
N TRP A 370 10.23 10.12 9.31
CA TRP A 370 10.48 11.36 10.06
C TRP A 370 11.33 11.07 11.31
N ALA A 371 12.59 11.52 11.27
CA ALA A 371 13.62 11.25 12.28
C ALA A 371 14.33 12.54 12.74
N ARG A 372 13.63 13.33 13.58
CA ARG A 372 14.02 14.70 14.00
C ARG A 372 15.51 14.91 14.30
N SER A 373 16.19 13.96 14.94
CA SER A 373 17.61 14.10 15.34
C SER A 373 18.48 12.89 14.97
N GLN A 374 17.99 11.97 14.13
CA GLN A 374 18.74 10.78 13.69
C GLN A 374 18.81 10.65 12.16
N HIS A 375 18.18 11.55 11.40
CA HIS A 375 18.04 11.42 9.96
C HIS A 375 19.37 11.30 9.20
N GLU A 376 20.40 12.09 9.54
CA GLU A 376 21.75 11.98 8.96
C GLU A 376 22.32 10.57 9.17
N ALA A 377 22.41 10.11 10.42
CA ALA A 377 22.92 8.79 10.76
C ALA A 377 22.12 7.63 10.12
N ILE A 378 20.79 7.76 9.99
CA ILE A 378 19.97 6.76 9.30
C ILE A 378 20.27 6.73 7.81
N ASN A 379 20.44 7.88 7.16
CA ASN A 379 20.78 7.96 5.73
C ASN A 379 22.22 7.48 5.45
N GLU A 380 23.16 7.67 6.38
CA GLU A 380 24.55 7.22 6.26
C GLU A 380 24.74 5.71 6.52
N THR A 381 23.96 5.13 7.44
CA THR A 381 24.18 3.74 7.92
C THR A 381 23.08 2.76 7.53
N GLY A 382 21.90 3.25 7.12
CA GLY A 382 20.70 2.43 6.94
C GLY A 382 20.11 1.90 8.25
N GLU A 383 20.51 2.42 9.42
CA GLU A 383 20.12 1.97 10.77
C GLU A 383 19.75 3.16 11.66
N ASN A 384 18.90 2.95 12.68
CA ASN A 384 18.67 3.94 13.74
C ASN A 384 19.44 3.55 15.03
N PRO A 385 20.68 4.05 15.24
CA PRO A 385 21.56 3.57 16.31
C PRO A 385 21.10 3.91 17.74
N VAL A 386 20.09 4.77 17.89
CA VAL A 386 19.57 5.20 19.20
C VAL A 386 18.31 4.41 19.62
N HIS A 387 17.50 4.00 18.65
CA HIS A 387 16.18 3.41 18.90
C HIS A 387 15.98 2.03 18.28
N PHE A 388 16.84 1.59 17.37
CA PHE A 388 16.75 0.29 16.69
C PHE A 388 18.14 -0.24 16.27
N PRO A 389 19.09 -0.36 17.22
CA PRO A 389 20.49 -0.66 16.90
C PRO A 389 20.68 -2.11 16.42
N GLY A 390 21.62 -2.31 15.49
CA GLY A 390 21.95 -3.59 14.87
C GLY A 390 20.96 -4.10 13.82
N ILE A 391 19.96 -3.31 13.42
CA ILE A 391 18.90 -3.72 12.48
C ILE A 391 18.71 -2.65 11.40
N SER A 392 19.09 -2.99 10.16
CA SER A 392 18.88 -2.11 9.02
C SER A 392 17.39 -1.92 8.68
N LEU A 393 17.02 -0.71 8.25
CA LEU A 393 15.67 -0.34 7.83
C LEU A 393 15.38 -0.71 6.37
N GLY A 394 16.42 -0.85 5.53
CA GLY A 394 16.32 -1.04 4.07
C GLY A 394 17.01 0.09 3.29
N PRO A 395 17.57 -0.19 2.09
CA PRO A 395 18.34 0.79 1.31
C PRO A 395 17.48 1.90 0.67
N ASN A 396 16.17 1.69 0.65
CA ASN A 396 15.14 2.57 0.11
C ASN A 396 14.47 3.47 1.16
N VAL A 397 14.95 3.43 2.41
CA VAL A 397 14.42 4.26 3.50
C VAL A 397 15.15 5.60 3.54
N ARG A 398 14.43 6.69 3.25
CA ARG A 398 14.97 8.06 3.33
C ARG A 398 14.51 8.75 4.61
N ALA A 399 15.44 9.02 5.52
CA ALA A 399 15.14 9.72 6.76
C ALA A 399 15.20 11.25 6.60
N VAL A 400 14.23 11.94 7.21
CA VAL A 400 14.05 13.41 7.07
C VAL A 400 13.84 14.10 8.42
N ALA A 401 14.28 15.35 8.52
CA ALA A 401 14.23 16.13 9.77
C ALA A 401 12.86 16.76 10.02
N SER A 402 12.19 17.22 8.96
CA SER A 402 10.88 17.85 8.98
C SER A 402 9.77 16.81 8.82
N VAL A 403 8.67 16.99 9.55
CA VAL A 403 7.47 16.15 9.39
C VAL A 403 6.64 16.59 8.17
N GLU A 404 6.77 17.85 7.76
CA GLU A 404 6.24 18.38 6.51
C GLU A 404 6.93 17.76 5.29
N GLU A 405 8.27 17.67 5.28
CA GLU A 405 9.04 17.02 4.20
C GLU A 405 8.66 15.54 4.06
N ALA A 406 8.41 14.86 5.19
CA ALA A 406 7.99 13.46 5.19
C ALA A 406 6.67 13.24 4.44
N VAL A 407 5.66 14.11 4.64
CA VAL A 407 4.30 13.90 4.09
C VAL A 407 3.98 14.70 2.82
N ALA A 408 4.88 15.56 2.34
CA ALA A 408 4.59 16.61 1.34
C ALA A 408 3.87 16.13 0.06
N ASP A 409 4.18 14.92 -0.42
CA ASP A 409 3.56 14.26 -1.57
C ASP A 409 3.07 12.84 -1.27
N ALA A 410 2.97 12.48 0.02
CA ALA A 410 2.65 11.14 0.50
C ALA A 410 1.15 10.83 0.40
N ASP A 411 0.84 9.59 0.04
CA ASP A 411 -0.51 9.04 -0.03
C ASP A 411 -0.89 8.26 1.24
N LEU A 412 0.10 7.61 1.87
CA LEU A 412 -0.09 6.73 3.03
C LEU A 412 0.71 7.25 4.23
N LEU A 413 -0.01 7.70 5.27
CA LEU A 413 0.57 8.31 6.48
C LEU A 413 0.53 7.33 7.66
N VAL A 414 1.70 6.82 8.07
CA VAL A 414 1.86 5.85 9.15
C VAL A 414 2.25 6.58 10.45
N PHE A 415 1.27 6.84 11.33
CA PHE A 415 1.48 7.51 12.61
C PHE A 415 2.05 6.54 13.66
N CYS A 416 3.31 6.73 14.04
CA CYS A 416 4.00 5.87 15.02
C CYS A 416 4.87 6.67 16.03
N VAL A 417 4.36 7.80 16.52
CA VAL A 417 4.94 8.55 17.65
C VAL A 417 4.30 8.19 18.99
N PRO A 418 4.95 8.42 20.15
CA PRO A 418 4.29 8.39 21.45
C PRO A 418 3.06 9.31 21.50
N HIS A 419 1.96 8.84 22.11
CA HIS A 419 0.63 9.46 22.01
C HIS A 419 0.59 10.95 22.41
N GLN A 420 1.41 11.36 23.38
CA GLN A 420 1.48 12.74 23.87
C GLN A 420 1.98 13.75 22.82
N TYR A 421 2.58 13.26 21.72
CA TYR A 421 3.09 14.11 20.64
C TYR A 421 2.15 14.17 19.42
N VAL A 422 1.18 13.26 19.26
CA VAL A 422 0.32 13.20 18.06
C VAL A 422 -0.42 14.52 17.84
N GLN A 423 -0.98 15.13 18.89
CA GLN A 423 -1.68 16.42 18.74
C GLN A 423 -0.76 17.54 18.21
N ARG A 424 0.53 17.53 18.56
CA ARG A 424 1.50 18.50 18.05
C ARG A 424 1.76 18.25 16.56
N VAL A 425 1.95 17.00 16.17
CA VAL A 425 2.15 16.60 14.77
C VAL A 425 0.93 16.95 13.91
N CYS A 426 -0.28 16.60 14.36
CA CYS A 426 -1.50 16.96 13.63
C CYS A 426 -1.67 18.48 13.44
N LYS A 427 -1.22 19.30 14.40
CA LYS A 427 -1.18 20.77 14.24
C LYS A 427 -0.12 21.23 13.23
N GLN A 428 1.02 20.55 13.14
CA GLN A 428 2.06 20.85 12.15
C GLN A 428 1.63 20.48 10.73
N LEU A 429 0.84 19.41 10.57
CA LEU A 429 0.38 18.89 9.27
C LEU A 429 -0.94 19.49 8.76
N LEU A 430 -1.62 20.33 9.55
CA LEU A 430 -2.87 20.97 9.15
C LEU A 430 -2.68 21.77 7.85
N GLY A 431 -3.44 21.42 6.80
CA GLY A 431 -3.34 22.03 5.47
C GLY A 431 -2.10 21.65 4.65
N LYS A 432 -1.31 20.65 5.09
CA LYS A 432 -0.09 20.17 4.41
C LYS A 432 -0.14 18.71 3.97
N VAL A 433 -1.25 18.00 4.23
CA VAL A 433 -1.46 16.62 3.79
C VAL A 433 -2.08 16.62 2.38
N LYS A 434 -1.63 15.71 1.51
CA LYS A 434 -2.17 15.49 0.17
C LYS A 434 -3.68 15.19 0.23
N PRO A 435 -4.54 15.87 -0.56
CA PRO A 435 -5.95 15.51 -0.65
C PRO A 435 -6.15 14.05 -1.07
N GLY A 436 -7.04 13.32 -0.39
CA GLY A 436 -7.28 11.89 -0.62
C GLY A 436 -6.32 10.93 0.07
N ALA A 437 -5.27 11.41 0.76
CA ALA A 437 -4.36 10.54 1.49
C ALA A 437 -5.06 9.75 2.61
N LYS A 438 -4.63 8.50 2.82
CA LYS A 438 -5.13 7.57 3.84
C LYS A 438 -4.12 7.49 5.00
N ALA A 439 -4.59 7.31 6.24
CA ALA A 439 -3.72 7.21 7.41
C ALA A 439 -3.89 5.90 8.18
N ILE A 440 -2.87 5.52 8.94
CA ILE A 440 -2.94 4.42 9.91
C ILE A 440 -2.18 4.77 11.20
N SER A 441 -2.78 4.47 12.36
CA SER A 441 -2.17 4.69 13.67
C SER A 441 -1.62 3.39 14.26
N LEU A 442 -0.31 3.37 14.49
CA LEU A 442 0.40 2.34 15.27
C LEU A 442 0.59 2.77 16.74
N THR A 443 0.15 3.99 17.08
CA THR A 443 0.32 4.61 18.39
C THR A 443 -0.70 4.08 19.40
N LYS A 444 -0.21 3.41 20.45
CA LYS A 444 -1.02 2.93 21.58
C LYS A 444 -1.14 4.02 22.68
N GLY A 445 -2.36 4.29 23.14
CA GLY A 445 -2.69 5.38 24.08
C GLY A 445 -4.00 6.07 23.72
N MET A 446 -4.49 6.93 24.61
CA MET A 446 -5.62 7.82 24.33
C MET A 446 -5.34 9.23 24.86
N ARG A 447 -6.32 10.14 24.79
CA ARG A 447 -6.25 11.45 25.43
C ARG A 447 -7.60 11.81 26.06
N VAL A 448 -7.62 12.10 27.35
CA VAL A 448 -8.82 12.69 27.99
C VAL A 448 -8.95 14.15 27.58
N THR A 449 -10.17 14.56 27.27
CA THR A 449 -10.54 15.93 26.92
C THR A 449 -11.81 16.33 27.68
N ARG A 450 -12.19 17.62 27.62
CA ARG A 450 -13.48 18.08 28.16
C ARG A 450 -14.70 17.41 27.51
N GLU A 451 -14.54 16.83 26.32
CA GLU A 451 -15.57 16.08 25.59
C GLU A 451 -15.58 14.58 25.95
N GLY A 452 -14.63 14.13 26.80
CA GLY A 452 -14.38 12.72 27.12
C GLY A 452 -13.08 12.17 26.51
N PRO A 453 -12.87 10.85 26.56
CA PRO A 453 -11.70 10.21 25.97
C PRO A 453 -11.75 10.27 24.44
N GLN A 454 -10.63 10.65 23.84
CA GLN A 454 -10.41 10.68 22.40
C GLN A 454 -9.29 9.70 22.03
N LEU A 455 -9.55 8.86 21.04
CA LEU A 455 -8.57 7.93 20.47
C LEU A 455 -7.61 8.65 19.50
N ILE A 456 -6.50 8.01 19.14
CA ILE A 456 -5.49 8.61 18.26
C ILE A 456 -6.01 8.66 16.82
N SER A 457 -6.66 7.60 16.35
CA SER A 457 -7.31 7.58 15.02
C SER A 457 -8.42 8.62 14.91
N GLN A 458 -9.18 8.85 15.99
CA GLN A 458 -10.16 9.95 16.08
C GLN A 458 -9.51 11.33 16.10
N MET A 459 -8.30 11.46 16.68
CA MET A 459 -7.53 12.70 16.69
C MET A 459 -7.00 13.03 15.30
N VAL A 460 -6.47 12.05 14.57
CA VAL A 460 -6.04 12.17 13.16
C VAL A 460 -7.22 12.60 12.29
N ARG A 461 -8.32 11.83 12.28
CA ARG A 461 -9.56 12.15 11.54
C ARG A 461 -10.03 13.58 11.76
N ARG A 462 -10.24 13.98 13.03
CA ARG A 462 -10.78 15.31 13.38
C ARG A 462 -9.80 16.45 13.05
N SER A 463 -8.50 16.20 13.07
CA SER A 463 -7.49 17.26 12.88
C SER A 463 -7.04 17.44 11.42
N LEU A 464 -7.10 16.38 10.60
CA LEU A 464 -6.54 16.35 9.25
C LEU A 464 -7.57 16.07 8.15
N GLY A 465 -8.79 15.63 8.48
CA GLY A 465 -9.86 15.40 7.50
C GLY A 465 -9.73 14.13 6.67
N ILE A 466 -8.84 13.22 7.06
CA ILE A 466 -8.54 11.94 6.38
C ILE A 466 -9.01 10.75 7.24
N ASP A 467 -9.36 9.62 6.62
CA ASP A 467 -9.65 8.41 7.41
C ASP A 467 -8.37 7.84 8.04
N CYS A 468 -8.53 7.12 9.16
CA CYS A 468 -7.41 6.60 9.93
C CYS A 468 -7.67 5.17 10.44
N CYS A 469 -7.12 4.18 9.74
CA CYS A 469 -7.01 2.81 10.22
C CYS A 469 -6.15 2.74 11.50
N VAL A 470 -6.11 1.59 12.16
CA VAL A 470 -5.22 1.34 13.30
C VAL A 470 -4.52 0.00 13.13
N LEU A 471 -3.25 -0.12 13.54
CA LEU A 471 -2.53 -1.40 13.56
C LEU A 471 -2.21 -1.78 15.01
N MET A 472 -2.81 -2.87 15.49
CA MET A 472 -2.80 -3.29 16.89
C MET A 472 -2.56 -4.80 16.99
N GLY A 473 -1.67 -5.23 17.88
CA GLY A 473 -1.26 -6.63 18.00
C GLY A 473 -0.11 -6.82 18.99
N ALA A 474 0.23 -8.09 19.24
CA ALA A 474 1.26 -8.57 20.17
C ALA A 474 2.72 -8.31 19.69
N ASN A 475 3.00 -7.08 19.29
CA ASN A 475 4.17 -6.74 18.49
C ASN A 475 5.26 -6.11 19.38
N ILE A 476 6.27 -6.89 19.75
CA ILE A 476 7.51 -6.37 20.35
C ILE A 476 8.43 -5.95 19.20
N ALA A 477 8.95 -4.71 19.24
CA ALA A 477 9.64 -4.12 18.10
C ALA A 477 10.95 -4.83 17.77
N GLU A 478 11.68 -5.21 18.82
CA GLU A 478 12.95 -5.92 18.75
C GLU A 478 12.78 -7.33 18.15
N ASP A 479 11.72 -8.05 18.50
CA ASP A 479 11.43 -9.40 17.99
C ASP A 479 10.95 -9.37 16.53
N VAL A 480 10.06 -8.42 16.18
CA VAL A 480 9.62 -8.20 14.78
C VAL A 480 10.78 -7.70 13.91
N GLY A 481 11.68 -6.88 14.45
CA GLY A 481 12.91 -6.46 13.78
C GLY A 481 13.88 -7.61 13.49
N ALA A 482 13.89 -8.63 14.35
CA ALA A 482 14.60 -9.89 14.16
C ALA A 482 13.82 -10.92 13.31
N GLU A 483 12.73 -10.51 12.66
CA GLU A 483 11.89 -11.33 11.78
C GLU A 483 11.31 -12.59 12.46
N GLN A 484 11.07 -12.51 13.77
CA GLN A 484 10.32 -13.52 14.50
C GLN A 484 8.83 -13.44 14.16
N VAL A 485 8.16 -14.59 14.13
CA VAL A 485 6.74 -14.69 13.76
C VAL A 485 5.86 -13.94 14.75
N SER A 486 5.14 -12.93 14.26
CA SER A 486 4.16 -12.13 14.98
C SER A 486 2.90 -11.95 14.12
N GLU A 487 1.80 -11.53 14.74
CA GLU A 487 0.49 -11.39 14.10
C GLU A 487 -0.20 -10.13 14.61
N ALA A 488 -0.78 -9.34 13.72
CA ALA A 488 -1.42 -8.07 14.05
C ALA A 488 -2.78 -7.90 13.35
N VAL A 489 -3.59 -6.99 13.89
CA VAL A 489 -4.88 -6.60 13.33
C VAL A 489 -4.76 -5.20 12.74
N ILE A 490 -5.28 -5.03 11.52
CA ILE A 490 -5.61 -3.71 10.99
C ILE A 490 -7.11 -3.46 11.19
N GLY A 491 -7.40 -2.55 12.12
CA GLY A 491 -8.74 -2.05 12.36
C GLY A 491 -9.09 -0.94 11.36
N TYR A 492 -10.19 -1.07 10.63
CA TYR A 492 -10.53 -0.17 9.52
C TYR A 492 -11.97 0.38 9.59
N SER A 493 -12.20 1.55 9.01
CA SER A 493 -13.55 2.10 8.75
C SER A 493 -13.92 2.05 7.26
N ASP A 494 -12.93 2.23 6.39
CA ASP A 494 -12.99 1.93 4.96
C ASP A 494 -12.21 0.65 4.66
N LEU A 495 -12.82 -0.29 3.92
CA LEU A 495 -12.20 -1.58 3.58
C LEU A 495 -11.03 -1.42 2.62
N GLU A 496 -11.13 -0.53 1.62
CA GLU A 496 -10.06 -0.28 0.64
C GLU A 496 -8.79 0.23 1.35
N SER A 497 -8.95 1.17 2.29
CA SER A 497 -7.85 1.60 3.18
C SER A 497 -7.28 0.44 4.01
N GLY A 498 -8.14 -0.44 4.52
CA GLY A 498 -7.71 -1.65 5.24
C GLY A 498 -6.82 -2.56 4.38
N GLU A 499 -7.29 -2.90 3.19
CA GLU A 499 -6.62 -3.79 2.24
C GLU A 499 -5.28 -3.21 1.73
N VAL A 500 -5.23 -1.92 1.39
CA VAL A 500 -3.98 -1.23 1.02
C VAL A 500 -2.97 -1.25 2.17
N PHE A 501 -3.40 -1.02 3.42
CA PHE A 501 -2.47 -1.13 4.56
C PHE A 501 -2.12 -2.59 4.90
N ALA A 502 -2.97 -3.58 4.63
CA ALA A 502 -2.61 -4.99 4.79
C ALA A 502 -1.52 -5.39 3.80
N LYS A 503 -1.68 -5.07 2.49
CA LYS A 503 -0.64 -5.23 1.46
C LYS A 503 0.67 -4.52 1.86
N LEU A 504 0.58 -3.35 2.50
CA LEU A 504 1.75 -2.60 2.95
C LEU A 504 2.50 -3.25 4.12
N PHE A 505 1.80 -3.87 5.08
CA PHE A 505 2.39 -4.39 6.32
C PHE A 505 2.65 -5.90 6.36
N GLU A 506 1.93 -6.72 5.59
CA GLU A 506 2.03 -8.16 5.69
C GLU A 506 3.37 -8.71 5.20
N ARG A 507 4.00 -9.57 6.00
CA ARG A 507 5.25 -10.27 5.71
C ARG A 507 5.12 -11.76 6.10
N PRO A 508 5.96 -12.67 5.58
CA PRO A 508 5.96 -14.08 6.01
C PRO A 508 6.14 -14.29 7.53
N TYR A 509 6.77 -13.33 8.21
CA TYR A 509 6.95 -13.29 9.67
C TYR A 509 5.98 -12.33 10.40
N PHE A 510 5.15 -11.58 9.67
CA PHE A 510 4.23 -10.59 10.25
C PHE A 510 2.87 -10.64 9.54
N ARG A 511 1.98 -11.47 10.08
CA ARG A 511 0.65 -11.70 9.48
C ARG A 511 -0.32 -10.60 9.85
N VAL A 512 -1.23 -10.26 8.93
CA VAL A 512 -2.21 -9.18 9.13
C VAL A 512 -3.64 -9.70 8.98
N SER A 513 -4.47 -9.46 9.99
CA SER A 513 -5.92 -9.71 9.94
C SER A 513 -6.69 -8.39 9.81
N LEU A 514 -7.65 -8.34 8.90
CA LEU A 514 -8.55 -7.19 8.71
C LEU A 514 -9.75 -7.26 9.68
N LEU A 515 -10.01 -6.17 10.42
CA LEU A 515 -11.12 -6.10 11.39
C LEU A 515 -11.96 -4.81 11.23
N PRO A 516 -13.27 -4.88 11.00
CA PRO A 516 -14.17 -3.72 10.95
C PRO A 516 -14.54 -3.19 12.36
N ASP A 517 -13.54 -3.01 13.23
CA ASP A 517 -13.66 -2.42 14.57
C ASP A 517 -12.35 -1.72 15.01
N PRO A 518 -12.04 -0.53 14.46
CA PRO A 518 -10.83 0.20 14.79
C PRO A 518 -10.84 0.71 16.23
N MET A 519 -12.00 1.06 16.77
CA MET A 519 -12.08 1.64 18.12
C MET A 519 -11.90 0.58 19.21
N GLY A 520 -12.41 -0.64 19.00
CA GLY A 520 -12.13 -1.79 19.87
C GLY A 520 -10.66 -2.18 19.83
N ALA A 521 -10.08 -2.32 18.63
CA ALA A 521 -8.66 -2.65 18.48
C ALA A 521 -7.72 -1.63 19.16
N GLU A 522 -7.96 -0.34 18.94
CA GLU A 522 -7.17 0.77 19.51
C GLU A 522 -7.32 0.87 21.04
N LEU A 523 -8.52 0.61 21.57
CA LEU A 523 -8.74 0.53 23.01
C LEU A 523 -8.07 -0.71 23.63
N CYS A 524 -8.08 -1.87 22.98
CA CYS A 524 -7.37 -3.04 23.48
C CYS A 524 -5.86 -2.78 23.63
N GLY A 525 -5.22 -2.25 22.58
CA GLY A 525 -3.80 -1.88 22.59
C GLY A 525 -3.43 -0.82 23.63
N THR A 526 -4.40 0.01 24.03
CA THR A 526 -4.26 1.04 25.06
C THR A 526 -4.44 0.47 26.48
N LEU A 527 -5.60 -0.12 26.76
CA LEU A 527 -6.06 -0.51 28.10
C LEU A 527 -5.26 -1.69 28.70
N LYS A 528 -4.71 -2.58 27.86
CA LYS A 528 -3.87 -3.72 28.30
C LYS A 528 -2.72 -3.28 29.22
N ASN A 529 -2.22 -2.06 29.05
CA ASN A 529 -1.06 -1.55 29.79
C ASN A 529 -1.37 -1.36 31.27
N ILE A 530 -2.64 -1.09 31.63
CA ILE A 530 -3.11 -1.04 33.02
C ILE A 530 -3.09 -2.46 33.61
N VAL A 531 -3.65 -3.44 32.90
CA VAL A 531 -3.69 -4.85 33.35
C VAL A 531 -2.27 -5.40 33.54
N ALA A 532 -1.33 -4.99 32.69
CA ALA A 532 0.08 -5.37 32.80
C ALA A 532 0.76 -4.81 34.07
N LEU A 533 0.34 -3.64 34.59
CA LEU A 533 0.80 -3.18 35.91
C LEU A 533 0.31 -4.13 37.00
N GLY A 534 -0.98 -4.48 37.01
CA GLY A 534 -1.54 -5.44 37.97
C GLY A 534 -0.91 -6.83 37.89
N ALA A 535 -0.58 -7.30 36.68
CA ALA A 535 0.16 -8.54 36.46
C ALA A 535 1.60 -8.47 37.02
N GLY A 536 2.27 -7.32 36.89
CA GLY A 536 3.57 -7.07 37.50
C GLY A 536 3.51 -6.96 39.03
N MET A 537 2.47 -6.35 39.60
CA MET A 537 2.24 -6.34 41.05
C MET A 537 2.12 -7.77 41.61
N VAL A 538 1.40 -8.65 40.91
CA VAL A 538 1.31 -10.08 41.25
C VAL A 538 2.68 -10.79 41.17
N ASP A 539 3.52 -10.48 40.18
CA ASP A 539 4.90 -11.01 40.09
C ASP A 539 5.81 -10.47 41.22
N GLY A 540 5.60 -9.22 41.64
CA GLY A 540 6.35 -8.59 42.73
C GLY A 540 5.94 -9.06 44.14
N LEU A 541 4.70 -9.55 44.28
CA LEU A 541 4.16 -10.19 45.50
C LEU A 541 4.39 -11.71 45.56
N ASP A 542 5.00 -12.31 44.54
CA ASP A 542 5.25 -13.77 44.39
C ASP A 542 3.98 -14.66 44.51
N LEU A 543 2.82 -14.17 44.05
CA LEU A 543 1.52 -14.84 44.22
C LEU A 543 1.22 -15.91 43.16
N GLY A 544 2.19 -16.21 42.28
CA GLY A 544 2.14 -17.31 41.32
C GLY A 544 1.16 -17.17 40.14
N PRO A 545 1.15 -18.16 39.23
CA PRO A 545 0.50 -18.06 37.92
C PRO A 545 -1.04 -18.03 37.99
N ASN A 546 -1.66 -18.68 38.97
CA ASN A 546 -3.12 -18.69 39.12
C ASN A 546 -3.66 -17.30 39.46
N SER A 547 -3.00 -16.59 40.38
CA SER A 547 -3.29 -15.20 40.75
C SER A 547 -3.14 -14.27 39.54
N LYS A 548 -2.07 -14.48 38.76
CA LYS A 548 -1.80 -13.70 37.55
C LYS A 548 -2.85 -13.93 36.46
N ALA A 549 -3.25 -15.17 36.24
CA ALA A 549 -4.34 -15.51 35.32
C ALA A 549 -5.68 -14.91 35.75
N ALA A 550 -5.96 -14.82 37.07
CA ALA A 550 -7.16 -14.17 37.59
C ALA A 550 -7.19 -12.66 37.26
N ILE A 551 -6.05 -11.98 37.40
CA ILE A 551 -5.87 -10.56 37.01
C ILE A 551 -5.99 -10.37 35.49
N ILE A 552 -5.33 -11.19 34.67
CA ILE A 552 -5.43 -11.12 33.21
C ILE A 552 -6.89 -11.31 32.75
N ARG A 553 -7.57 -12.35 33.25
CA ARG A 553 -8.97 -12.64 32.92
C ARG A 553 -9.93 -11.53 33.39
N GLN A 554 -9.67 -10.89 34.54
CA GLN A 554 -10.47 -9.76 34.99
C GLN A 554 -10.19 -8.50 34.17
N GLY A 555 -8.93 -8.23 33.86
CA GLY A 555 -8.50 -7.13 33.01
C GLY A 555 -9.14 -7.20 31.63
N LEU A 556 -9.12 -8.35 30.95
CA LEU A 556 -9.78 -8.53 29.66
C LEU A 556 -11.30 -8.24 29.73
N LYS A 557 -11.96 -8.63 30.82
CA LYS A 557 -13.39 -8.32 31.05
C LYS A 557 -13.62 -6.82 31.23
N GLU A 558 -12.74 -6.12 31.93
CA GLU A 558 -12.83 -4.66 32.14
C GLU A 558 -12.44 -3.87 30.89
N MET A 559 -11.46 -4.34 30.10
CA MET A 559 -11.14 -3.81 28.76
C MET A 559 -12.37 -3.83 27.85
N ARG A 560 -13.00 -5.01 27.71
CA ARG A 560 -14.24 -5.19 26.94
C ARG A 560 -15.38 -4.30 27.46
N GLY A 561 -15.63 -4.37 28.76
CA GLY A 561 -16.71 -3.62 29.39
C GLY A 561 -16.55 -2.10 29.27
N PHE A 562 -15.31 -1.58 29.26
CA PHE A 562 -15.01 -0.15 29.15
C PHE A 562 -15.16 0.33 27.71
N ALA A 563 -14.61 -0.43 26.75
CA ALA A 563 -14.75 -0.12 25.32
C ALA A 563 -16.22 -0.11 24.88
N GLN A 564 -17.01 -1.10 25.29
CA GLN A 564 -18.45 -1.15 25.03
C GLN A 564 -19.25 -0.09 25.82
N ALA A 565 -18.73 0.44 26.92
CA ALA A 565 -19.35 1.56 27.62
C ALA A 565 -19.07 2.91 26.95
N LEU A 566 -17.90 3.07 26.32
CA LEU A 566 -17.56 4.27 25.54
C LEU A 566 -18.24 4.28 24.16
N PHE A 567 -18.25 3.13 23.46
CA PHE A 567 -18.67 3.04 22.06
C PHE A 567 -19.62 1.84 21.82
N PRO A 568 -20.86 1.87 22.37
CA PRO A 568 -21.74 0.69 22.45
C PRO A 568 -22.15 0.05 21.13
N SER A 569 -22.15 0.83 20.03
CA SER A 569 -22.63 0.40 18.71
C SER A 569 -21.49 0.16 17.70
N ALA A 570 -20.23 0.28 18.11
CA ALA A 570 -19.07 0.10 17.25
C ALA A 570 -18.15 -1.05 17.69
N VAL A 571 -18.00 -1.25 19.01
CA VAL A 571 -17.08 -2.25 19.57
C VAL A 571 -17.70 -3.64 19.57
N ARG A 572 -17.09 -4.57 18.84
CA ARG A 572 -17.52 -5.98 18.73
C ARG A 572 -16.99 -6.82 19.89
N ASP A 573 -17.66 -7.93 20.20
CA ASP A 573 -17.18 -8.91 21.18
C ASP A 573 -15.96 -9.70 20.66
N ASP A 574 -15.92 -10.00 19.36
CA ASP A 574 -14.88 -10.81 18.72
C ASP A 574 -13.49 -10.15 18.80
N THR A 575 -13.46 -8.80 18.72
CA THR A 575 -12.26 -7.94 18.81
C THR A 575 -11.37 -8.22 20.04
N PHE A 576 -11.94 -8.78 21.11
CA PHE A 576 -11.21 -9.13 22.33
C PHE A 576 -10.52 -10.49 22.27
N LEU A 577 -10.85 -11.32 21.28
CA LEU A 577 -10.22 -12.63 21.01
C LEU A 577 -9.09 -12.54 19.98
N GLU A 578 -9.08 -11.47 19.18
CA GLU A 578 -8.04 -11.17 18.19
C GLU A 578 -6.66 -10.84 18.81
N SER A 579 -5.61 -10.78 17.98
CA SER A 579 -4.25 -10.40 18.41
C SER A 579 -4.22 -9.04 19.11
N CYS A 580 -5.00 -8.05 18.64
CA CYS A 580 -5.10 -6.74 19.31
C CYS A 580 -5.66 -6.83 20.74
N GLY A 581 -6.51 -7.84 21.02
CA GLY A 581 -7.17 -8.09 22.29
C GLY A 581 -6.36 -8.98 23.22
N VAL A 582 -6.72 -10.27 23.27
CA VAL A 582 -6.11 -11.25 24.19
C VAL A 582 -4.62 -11.50 23.88
N GLY A 583 -4.21 -11.47 22.61
CA GLY A 583 -2.81 -11.70 22.22
C GLY A 583 -1.86 -10.67 22.81
N ASP A 584 -2.10 -9.39 22.50
CA ASP A 584 -1.29 -8.26 22.98
C ASP A 584 -1.38 -8.11 24.51
N LEU A 585 -2.53 -8.41 25.11
CA LEU A 585 -2.68 -8.47 26.56
C LEU A 585 -1.78 -9.54 27.20
N VAL A 586 -1.82 -10.79 26.71
CA VAL A 586 -1.03 -11.90 27.27
C VAL A 586 0.47 -11.64 27.08
N ALA A 587 0.91 -11.22 25.89
CA ALA A 587 2.29 -10.86 25.63
C ALA A 587 2.78 -9.73 26.57
N THR A 588 1.97 -8.69 26.78
CA THR A 588 2.33 -7.57 27.66
C THR A 588 2.37 -7.98 29.14
N CYS A 589 1.47 -8.86 29.58
CA CYS A 589 1.45 -9.37 30.96
C CYS A 589 2.53 -10.44 31.25
N ILE A 590 3.23 -10.96 30.23
CA ILE A 590 4.35 -11.89 30.38
C ILE A 590 5.71 -11.18 30.19
N GLY A 591 5.94 -10.56 29.03
CA GLY A 591 7.22 -9.93 28.68
C GLY A 591 7.26 -8.40 28.78
N GLY A 592 6.11 -7.74 28.93
CA GLY A 592 5.99 -6.29 28.72
C GLY A 592 6.71 -5.40 29.75
N ARG A 593 7.18 -4.24 29.27
CA ARG A 593 7.85 -3.20 30.08
C ARG A 593 7.02 -2.77 31.30
N ASN A 594 5.71 -2.57 31.14
CA ASN A 594 4.80 -2.20 32.24
C ASN A 594 4.81 -3.25 33.37
N ARG A 595 4.77 -4.54 33.01
CA ARG A 595 4.85 -5.67 33.95
C ARG A 595 6.19 -5.68 34.70
N ARG A 596 7.32 -5.58 33.97
CA ARG A 596 8.67 -5.54 34.56
C ARG A 596 8.88 -4.38 35.53
N VAL A 597 8.36 -3.18 35.22
CA VAL A 597 8.50 -2.03 36.14
C VAL A 597 7.57 -2.16 37.35
N ALA A 598 6.34 -2.64 37.19
CA ALA A 598 5.43 -2.86 38.32
C ALA A 598 5.87 -3.99 39.27
N GLU A 599 6.55 -5.02 38.75
CA GLU A 599 7.23 -6.07 39.54
C GLU A 599 8.29 -5.47 40.47
N GLU A 600 9.25 -4.72 39.91
CA GLU A 600 10.34 -4.11 40.68
C GLU A 600 9.85 -2.99 41.61
N TRP A 601 8.86 -2.20 41.19
CA TRP A 601 8.21 -1.21 42.05
C TRP A 601 7.54 -1.86 43.28
N THR A 602 6.88 -2.99 43.08
CA THR A 602 6.21 -3.73 44.15
C THR A 602 7.23 -4.36 45.10
N ARG A 603 8.33 -4.94 44.58
CA ARG A 603 9.45 -5.42 45.42
C ARG A 603 10.09 -4.29 46.23
N ALA A 604 10.30 -3.12 45.62
CA ALA A 604 10.83 -1.95 46.31
C ALA A 604 9.91 -1.50 47.46
N ALA A 605 8.59 -1.42 47.22
CA ALA A 605 7.61 -1.09 48.26
C ALA A 605 7.60 -2.11 49.41
N LEU A 606 7.61 -3.41 49.10
CA LEU A 606 7.61 -4.50 50.11
C LEU A 606 8.91 -4.58 50.93
N SER A 607 10.05 -4.18 50.35
CA SER A 607 11.35 -4.15 51.06
C SER A 607 11.52 -2.96 52.02
N GLY A 608 10.52 -2.09 52.15
CA GLY A 608 10.60 -0.87 52.95
C GLY A 608 11.48 0.22 52.33
N SER A 609 11.91 0.06 51.08
CA SER A 609 12.71 1.02 50.32
C SER A 609 11.97 1.42 49.02
N PRO A 610 10.81 2.11 49.12
CA PRO A 610 9.99 2.44 47.95
C PRO A 610 10.74 3.32 46.95
N ARG A 611 10.53 3.05 45.67
CA ARG A 611 11.05 3.81 44.52
C ARG A 611 9.89 4.50 43.79
N SER A 612 10.16 5.62 43.13
CA SER A 612 9.15 6.27 42.28
C SER A 612 9.03 5.55 40.93
N TRP A 613 7.86 5.67 40.29
CA TRP A 613 7.67 5.22 38.90
C TRP A 613 8.65 5.90 37.92
N SER A 614 9.05 7.15 38.21
CA SER A 614 9.98 7.92 37.38
C SER A 614 11.42 7.41 37.49
N ASP A 615 11.84 6.97 38.68
CA ASP A 615 13.20 6.44 38.87
C ASP A 615 13.32 5.09 38.16
N LEU A 616 12.30 4.23 38.28
CA LEU A 616 12.30 2.90 37.65
C LEU A 616 12.09 2.97 36.13
N GLU A 617 11.35 3.96 35.60
CA GLU A 617 11.38 4.26 34.16
C GLU A 617 12.80 4.59 33.70
N THR A 618 13.51 5.44 34.44
CA THR A 618 14.87 5.88 34.10
C THR A 618 15.86 4.72 34.15
N ASP A 619 15.90 3.98 35.26
CA ASP A 619 16.83 2.87 35.51
C ASP A 619 16.57 1.66 34.57
N LEU A 620 15.30 1.27 34.39
CA LEU A 620 14.97 -0.02 33.75
C LEU A 620 14.66 0.09 32.25
N LEU A 621 14.19 1.25 31.78
CA LEU A 621 13.71 1.45 30.40
C LEU A 621 14.63 2.31 29.53
N LYS A 622 15.75 2.85 30.07
CA LYS A 622 16.82 3.51 29.32
C LYS A 622 16.33 4.61 28.34
N GLY A 623 15.35 5.41 28.78
CA GLY A 623 14.75 6.49 27.99
C GLY A 623 13.48 6.11 27.20
N GLN A 624 13.13 4.82 27.10
CA GLN A 624 11.78 4.42 26.68
C GLN A 624 10.74 4.79 27.78
N LYS A 625 9.45 4.94 27.42
CA LYS A 625 8.41 5.44 28.34
C LYS A 625 7.42 4.38 28.87
N LEU A 626 7.05 4.53 30.14
CA LEU A 626 6.14 3.68 30.91
C LEU A 626 4.67 4.13 30.75
N GLN A 627 4.02 3.71 29.67
CA GLN A 627 2.67 4.18 29.34
C GLN A 627 1.55 3.71 30.30
N GLY A 628 1.73 2.57 30.99
CA GLY A 628 0.66 2.01 31.83
C GLY A 628 0.21 2.93 32.97
N VAL A 629 1.12 3.74 33.52
CA VAL A 629 0.83 4.68 34.62
C VAL A 629 -0.01 5.86 34.12
N SER A 630 0.37 6.48 32.98
CA SER A 630 -0.43 7.60 32.44
C SER A 630 -1.81 7.12 32.00
N THR A 631 -1.87 5.99 31.28
CA THR A 631 -3.15 5.42 30.82
C THR A 631 -4.03 4.94 31.97
N SER A 632 -3.46 4.53 33.12
CA SER A 632 -4.25 4.29 34.33
C SER A 632 -4.91 5.56 34.85
N ASN A 633 -4.19 6.69 34.89
CA ASN A 633 -4.75 7.99 35.32
C ASN A 633 -5.78 8.51 34.30
N GLU A 634 -5.46 8.46 33.00
CA GLU A 634 -6.38 8.81 31.90
C GLU A 634 -7.69 8.01 31.97
N VAL A 635 -7.63 6.71 32.26
CA VAL A 635 -8.85 5.89 32.48
C VAL A 635 -9.55 6.30 33.77
N GLN A 636 -8.84 6.54 34.87
CA GLN A 636 -9.45 6.91 36.15
C GLN A 636 -10.23 8.24 36.06
N GLU A 637 -9.72 9.24 35.33
CA GLU A 637 -10.45 10.49 35.06
C GLU A 637 -11.80 10.20 34.37
N VAL A 638 -11.82 9.31 33.38
CA VAL A 638 -13.04 8.90 32.66
C VAL A 638 -13.98 8.09 33.54
N LEU A 639 -13.44 7.25 34.43
CA LEU A 639 -14.23 6.48 35.39
C LEU A 639 -14.94 7.40 36.38
N ALA A 640 -14.20 8.29 37.05
CA ALA A 640 -14.75 9.24 38.01
C ALA A 640 -15.76 10.20 37.38
N ALA A 641 -15.44 10.76 36.20
CA ALA A 641 -16.35 11.65 35.47
C ALA A 641 -17.67 10.99 35.03
N ARG A 642 -17.77 9.65 35.08
CA ARG A 642 -18.98 8.88 34.75
C ARG A 642 -19.54 8.05 35.91
N ASN A 643 -18.97 8.15 37.11
CA ASN A 643 -19.30 7.32 38.29
C ASN A 643 -19.20 5.81 37.99
N TRP A 644 -18.12 5.40 37.32
CA TRP A 644 -17.92 4.03 36.82
C TRP A 644 -16.87 3.24 37.61
N GLU A 645 -16.27 3.78 38.67
CA GLU A 645 -15.21 3.14 39.45
C GLU A 645 -15.61 1.75 39.96
N GLN A 646 -16.81 1.63 40.54
CA GLN A 646 -17.33 0.33 41.03
C GLN A 646 -17.71 -0.64 39.90
N ARG A 647 -17.86 -0.16 38.66
CA ARG A 647 -18.07 -1.00 37.45
C ARG A 647 -16.75 -1.55 36.90
N PHE A 648 -15.64 -0.85 37.15
CA PHE A 648 -14.28 -1.22 36.72
C PHE A 648 -13.34 -1.33 37.94
N PRO A 649 -13.58 -2.33 38.82
CA PRO A 649 -12.94 -2.40 40.12
C PRO A 649 -11.43 -2.71 40.04
N LEU A 650 -10.96 -3.47 39.04
CA LEU A 650 -9.54 -3.73 38.85
C LEU A 650 -8.81 -2.49 38.32
N PHE A 651 -9.36 -1.79 37.32
CA PHE A 651 -8.76 -0.53 36.85
C PHE A 651 -8.68 0.51 37.97
N THR A 652 -9.76 0.66 38.75
CA THR A 652 -9.81 1.57 39.91
C THR A 652 -8.78 1.20 40.97
N THR A 653 -8.66 -0.09 41.30
CA THR A 653 -7.71 -0.55 42.33
C THR A 653 -6.26 -0.40 41.89
N ILE A 654 -5.94 -0.74 40.62
CA ILE A 654 -4.61 -0.51 40.07
C ILE A 654 -4.26 0.98 40.11
N ASN A 655 -5.20 1.86 39.76
CA ASN A 655 -4.96 3.31 39.84
C ASN A 655 -4.69 3.79 41.28
N ARG A 656 -5.50 3.32 42.24
CA ARG A 656 -5.33 3.64 43.66
C ARG A 656 -3.98 3.18 44.19
N ILE A 657 -3.51 1.98 43.81
CA ILE A 657 -2.17 1.47 44.15
C ILE A 657 -1.07 2.33 43.48
N VAL A 658 -1.20 2.61 42.18
CA VAL A 658 -0.23 3.43 41.41
C VAL A 658 -0.02 4.81 42.03
N ASN A 659 -1.09 5.43 42.53
CA ASN A 659 -1.06 6.73 43.19
C ASN A 659 -0.97 6.65 44.73
N GLY A 660 -0.60 5.51 45.32
CA GLY A 660 -0.28 5.37 46.75
C GLY A 660 -1.45 5.29 47.73
N HIS A 661 -2.70 5.33 47.27
CA HIS A 661 -3.90 5.25 48.11
C HIS A 661 -4.19 3.83 48.64
N LEU A 662 -3.54 2.80 48.10
CA LEU A 662 -3.67 1.40 48.51
C LEU A 662 -2.32 0.68 48.45
N PRO A 663 -2.06 -0.30 49.35
CA PRO A 663 -0.87 -1.14 49.27
C PRO A 663 -0.93 -2.09 48.05
N PRO A 664 0.22 -2.53 47.49
CA PRO A 664 0.24 -3.42 46.32
C PRO A 664 -0.54 -4.72 46.51
N SER A 665 -0.61 -5.24 47.74
CA SER A 665 -1.35 -6.45 48.11
C SER A 665 -2.85 -6.39 47.76
N SER A 666 -3.46 -5.20 47.75
CA SER A 666 -4.86 -5.01 47.38
C SER A 666 -5.19 -5.36 45.91
N VAL A 667 -4.18 -5.67 45.07
CA VAL A 667 -4.39 -6.01 43.66
C VAL A 667 -5.30 -7.23 43.44
N LEU A 668 -5.29 -8.21 44.35
CA LEU A 668 -6.22 -9.36 44.28
C LEU A 668 -7.61 -9.03 44.83
N ASP A 669 -7.69 -8.18 45.85
CA ASP A 669 -8.93 -7.78 46.52
C ASP A 669 -9.60 -6.56 45.86
N TYR A 670 -9.46 -6.44 44.53
CA TYR A 670 -9.86 -5.28 43.74
C TYR A 670 -11.34 -4.87 43.88
N LYS A 671 -12.22 -5.78 44.30
CA LYS A 671 -13.63 -5.48 44.60
C LYS A 671 -13.80 -4.63 45.86
N GLU A 672 -12.89 -4.77 46.81
CA GLU A 672 -12.86 -4.00 48.05
C GLU A 672 -11.95 -2.78 47.87
N GLY A 673 -10.81 -2.93 47.18
CA GLY A 673 -9.93 -1.83 46.79
C GLY A 673 -10.65 -0.70 46.03
N SER A 674 -11.61 -1.02 45.15
CA SER A 674 -12.43 -0.03 44.45
C SER A 674 -13.54 0.61 45.31
N ARG A 675 -13.82 0.06 46.49
CA ARG A 675 -14.88 0.51 47.41
C ARG A 675 -14.35 1.19 48.68
N ALA A 676 -13.07 0.98 49.02
CA ALA A 676 -12.43 1.66 50.13
C ALA A 676 -12.66 3.18 50.04
N PRO A 677 -12.89 3.88 51.17
CA PRO A 677 -12.84 5.33 51.16
C PRO A 677 -11.45 5.78 50.69
N LEU A 678 -11.38 6.90 49.98
CA LEU A 678 -10.11 7.59 49.83
C LEU A 678 -9.72 8.10 51.22
N VAL A 679 -8.47 7.90 51.60
CA VAL A 679 -7.90 8.51 52.81
C VAL A 679 -7.83 10.01 52.53
N GLU A 680 -8.50 10.84 53.33
CA GLU A 680 -8.33 12.30 53.27
C GLU A 680 -6.86 12.63 53.59
N GLU A 681 -6.29 13.66 52.95
CA GLU A 681 -4.87 13.99 53.11
C GLU A 681 -4.53 14.37 54.56
N GLU A 682 -3.99 13.43 55.35
CA GLU A 682 -3.17 13.78 56.50
C GLU A 682 -1.97 14.61 56.02
N GLU A 683 -1.62 15.68 56.74
CA GLU A 683 -0.57 16.60 56.31
C GLU A 683 0.74 15.85 55.98
N PRO A 684 1.39 16.15 54.83
CA PRO A 684 2.52 15.36 54.36
C PRO A 684 3.66 15.36 55.37
N LEU A 685 3.98 14.17 55.88
CA LEU A 685 4.94 13.88 56.94
C LEU A 685 6.20 14.74 56.82
N VAL A 686 6.30 15.76 57.69
CA VAL A 686 7.32 16.80 57.59
C VAL A 686 8.70 16.22 57.93
N LEU A 687 9.44 15.85 56.89
CA LEU A 687 10.88 15.57 57.01
C LEU A 687 11.56 16.79 57.66
N PRO A 688 12.31 16.60 58.76
CA PRO A 688 12.73 17.70 59.61
C PRO A 688 13.70 18.64 58.88
N ARG A 689 13.19 19.78 58.44
CA ARG A 689 14.00 20.86 57.85
C ARG A 689 15.03 21.32 58.90
N ARG A 690 16.31 21.33 58.54
CA ARG A 690 17.35 21.95 59.37
C ARG A 690 17.00 23.43 59.59
N ASN A 691 16.86 23.83 60.86
CA ASN A 691 16.64 25.22 61.23
C ASN A 691 17.78 26.12 60.72
N GLY A 692 17.43 27.24 60.10
CA GLY A 692 18.39 28.07 59.37
C GLY A 692 17.89 29.46 58.95
N GLY A 693 17.44 30.27 59.93
CA GLY A 693 17.43 31.74 59.86
C GLY A 693 16.57 32.44 58.78
N VAL A 694 15.49 33.10 59.20
CA VAL A 694 14.80 34.12 58.40
C VAL A 694 15.55 35.46 58.53
N ALA A 695 15.91 36.12 57.41
CA ALA A 695 15.78 37.58 57.20
C ALA A 695 16.47 38.10 55.90
N HIS A 696 15.70 38.76 55.01
CA HIS A 696 15.80 40.21 54.66
C HIS A 696 15.50 40.63 53.20
N TRP A 697 14.64 41.66 53.10
CA TRP A 697 14.52 42.75 52.11
C TRP A 697 14.47 42.50 50.57
N LEU A 698 13.25 42.66 50.03
CA LEU A 698 12.83 43.55 48.92
C LEU A 698 13.82 43.98 47.79
N GLN A 699 13.44 43.62 46.54
CA GLN A 699 13.30 44.41 45.29
C GLN A 699 14.04 45.77 45.05
N PRO A 700 14.25 46.21 43.78
CA PRO A 700 14.41 45.51 42.49
C PRO A 700 15.48 46.15 41.54
N LEU A 701 15.40 45.85 40.22
CA LEU A 701 15.99 46.53 39.02
C LEU A 701 17.42 46.17 38.52
N ALA A 702 17.43 45.68 37.27
CA ALA A 702 18.22 46.04 36.08
C ALA A 702 19.75 46.33 36.11
N ALA A 703 20.40 45.97 34.99
CA ALA A 703 21.84 45.98 34.67
C ALA A 703 22.63 44.79 35.25
N VAL A 704 23.63 44.21 34.56
CA VAL A 704 24.38 44.62 33.36
C VAL A 704 24.36 43.51 32.28
N ALA A 705 24.38 43.89 31.00
CA ALA A 705 24.68 42.98 29.89
C ALA A 705 26.03 43.32 29.24
N ALA A 706 27.01 42.41 29.34
CA ALA A 706 28.25 42.40 28.54
C ALA A 706 28.98 41.05 28.70
N ALA A 707 29.63 40.57 27.63
CA ALA A 707 30.43 39.33 27.53
C ALA A 707 29.68 38.01 27.89
N THR A 708 29.48 37.04 26.99
CA THR A 708 29.85 36.87 25.57
C THR A 708 28.67 36.19 24.82
N GLY A 709 28.56 36.21 23.49
CA GLY A 709 29.42 36.80 22.47
C GLY A 709 29.12 36.30 21.05
N PHE A 710 27.84 36.28 20.66
CA PHE A 710 27.29 35.87 19.34
C PHE A 710 27.46 34.39 18.94
N GLY A 711 26.57 33.82 18.10
CA GLY A 711 25.50 34.51 17.35
C GLY A 711 24.32 33.65 16.88
N ASN A 712 23.40 34.37 16.23
CA ASN A 712 22.15 34.02 15.55
C ASN A 712 22.22 32.72 14.71
N TRP A 713 21.11 32.04 14.35
CA TRP A 713 19.86 32.57 13.78
C TRP A 713 18.56 31.88 14.23
N GLU A 714 17.46 32.37 13.66
CA GLU A 714 16.03 32.22 13.98
C GLU A 714 15.45 30.80 13.85
#